data_AF-A0A9Q1MCG9-F1
#
_entry.id   AF-A0A9Q1MCG9-F1
#
_cell.length_a   1.000
_cell.length_b   1.000
_cell.length_c   1.000
_cell.angle_alpha   90.00
_cell.angle_beta   90.00
_cell.angle_gamma   90.00
#
_symmetry.space_group_name_H-M   'P 1'
#
loop_
_entity.id
_entity.type
_entity.pdbx_description
1 polymer ?
#
loop_
_entity_poly.entity_id
_entity_poly.type
_entity_poly.pdbx_seq_one_letter_code
_entity_poly.pdbx_strand_id
1 'polypeptide(L)'
;MESVLSECVQNSLVNFMHYNAIFLCERLCAHFPSETNMQLLARCYLQNQQAYAAYHVLKGTSMPLSRYLFALSCFQMGLLTEAETTLCPPDEPAEVPNGAAGHYLLGLIYRYTDRRNSSIQHFTQALLLDPLLWAAYEELCILGAAEEAAAVFGEASLLFIKKKHLYQGNQSQNLQASTDDQNVASRNIVSDDISPRQSKHTHSNNLREISGNYNGAAAIQNLGGASTNMSFYNTPSPMASQLSGVVPPPVCRNFQQNGTNASVAGADNSPRSTVNSTIQAPRRKFVDEGKLRKISGRLFSDSGPRRNSRLAGESTGNTNSNASAASGNGTIHSSKYYGSSKLSSMTLRSMTSRKAQSWATENYGEGVRNDIPDDFQLNMTVPHPSEDARPIEQEGAGTSTSGVNVSSTSILSGASEILALFRILGEGYRLGCLYRCQDALDVYNKLPHKHYHTGWVLSQIGRTYFAMVDYLEADHAFGLARLASPYSLEGMDVYSTVLFHLKEDMKLSYLAQELVSTDRLAPQSWCAMGNCYSLQKDHETALKNFQRAVQLNPRFAYGHTLCGHEYVALEDFDNAIKSYQSALRVDARHYNAWYGLGMIYLRQEKFEFSEHHFRMALGINRDSSVIMSYLGTALHALKKNEEALEVMELAIVADKKSPLPMYQKANILVSMESFDAALEVLEELKEHAPRESSVYALMGRIYKRRNMYDKAMLHFGVALDLKPSATDVATIKAAIEKLHVPDELEDEL
;
A
#
# COMPACT_ATOMS: atom_id res chain seq x y z
N MET A 1 41.91 8.22 19.61
CA MET A 1 41.61 9.26 18.59
C MET A 1 40.55 8.74 17.64
N GLU A 2 40.83 7.66 16.89
CA GLU A 2 39.85 6.95 16.05
C GLU A 2 38.50 6.72 16.75
N SER A 3 38.53 6.13 17.95
CA SER A 3 37.34 5.91 18.81
C SER A 3 36.50 7.17 19.05
N VAL A 4 37.14 8.29 19.41
CA VAL A 4 36.49 9.57 19.67
C VAL A 4 35.85 10.15 18.40
N LEU A 5 36.52 9.99 17.25
CA LEU A 5 35.97 10.40 15.95
C LEU A 5 34.78 9.52 15.54
N SER A 6 34.85 8.20 15.72
CA SER A 6 33.72 7.30 15.44
C SER A 6 32.52 7.56 16.37
N GLU A 7 32.77 7.91 17.64
CA GLU A 7 31.73 8.33 18.58
C GLU A 7 31.11 9.68 18.16
N CYS A 8 31.92 10.66 17.74
CA CYS A 8 31.41 11.94 17.21
C CYS A 8 30.58 11.77 15.92
N VAL A 9 30.97 10.84 15.04
CA VAL A 9 30.16 10.46 13.86
C VAL A 9 28.85 9.81 14.28
N GLN A 10 28.89 8.80 15.16
CA GLN A 10 27.70 8.09 15.61
C GLN A 10 26.72 9.02 16.36
N ASN A 11 27.23 9.93 17.19
CA ASN A 11 26.45 10.98 17.84
C ASN A 11 25.86 11.98 16.81
N SER A 12 26.61 12.34 15.76
CA SER A 12 26.10 13.16 14.65
C SER A 12 24.97 12.46 13.88
N LEU A 13 25.04 11.14 13.69
CA LEU A 13 23.96 10.35 13.08
C LEU A 13 22.70 10.27 13.98
N VAL A 14 22.88 10.09 15.29
CA VAL A 14 21.77 10.10 16.27
C VAL A 14 21.05 11.46 16.30
N ASN A 15 21.79 12.56 16.11
CA ASN A 15 21.23 13.91 16.02
C ASN A 15 20.83 14.32 14.58
N PHE A 16 20.72 13.37 13.63
CA PHE A 16 20.34 13.61 12.23
C PHE A 16 21.21 14.63 11.46
N MET A 17 22.42 14.93 11.96
CA MET A 17 23.38 15.84 11.34
C MET A 17 24.17 15.14 10.23
N HIS A 18 23.47 14.57 9.24
CA HIS A 18 24.04 13.66 8.24
C HIS A 18 25.24 14.26 7.48
N TYR A 19 25.21 15.55 7.11
CA TYR A 19 26.35 16.21 6.47
C TYR A 19 27.59 16.28 7.38
N ASN A 20 27.42 16.59 8.67
CA ASN A 20 28.51 16.60 9.63
C ASN A 20 29.07 15.19 9.88
N ALA A 21 28.18 14.19 9.96
CA ALA A 21 28.55 12.79 10.10
C ALA A 21 29.36 12.29 8.89
N ILE A 22 28.93 12.58 7.65
CA ILE A 22 29.67 12.26 6.43
C ILE A 22 31.05 12.93 6.45
N PHE A 23 31.11 14.25 6.68
CA PHE A 23 32.37 15.00 6.69
C PHE A 23 33.37 14.45 7.72
N LEU A 24 32.94 14.21 8.96
CA LEU A 24 33.78 13.62 10.00
C LEU A 24 34.18 12.17 9.64
N CYS A 25 33.27 11.38 9.07
CA CYS A 25 33.55 9.99 8.73
C CYS A 25 34.47 9.84 7.52
N GLU A 26 34.45 10.75 6.54
CA GLU A 26 35.46 10.82 5.49
C GLU A 26 36.86 11.05 6.08
N ARG A 27 36.98 11.99 7.03
CA ARG A 27 38.28 12.26 7.67
C ARG A 27 38.73 11.08 8.53
N LEU A 28 37.80 10.42 9.22
CA LEU A 28 38.04 9.16 9.94
C LEU A 28 38.61 8.09 9.00
N CYS A 29 37.96 7.80 7.88
CA CYS A 29 38.45 6.83 6.88
C CYS A 29 39.79 7.23 6.26
N ALA A 30 40.05 8.53 6.04
CA ALA A 30 41.29 9.02 5.46
C ALA A 30 42.49 8.94 6.44
N HIS A 31 42.26 9.12 7.74
CA HIS A 31 43.30 8.96 8.77
C HIS A 31 43.46 7.51 9.27
N PHE A 32 42.36 6.75 9.30
CA PHE A 32 42.28 5.39 9.82
C PHE A 32 41.53 4.50 8.80
N PRO A 33 42.20 4.06 7.72
CA PRO A 33 41.59 3.23 6.69
C PRO A 33 41.34 1.81 7.21
N SER A 34 40.11 1.56 7.66
CA SER A 34 39.63 0.26 8.13
C SER A 34 38.24 -0.06 7.56
N GLU A 35 37.92 -1.34 7.40
CA GLU A 35 36.63 -1.75 6.83
C GLU A 35 35.45 -1.37 7.74
N THR A 36 35.65 -1.34 9.06
CA THR A 36 34.67 -0.84 10.05
C THR A 36 34.39 0.65 9.88
N ASN A 37 35.41 1.46 9.55
CA ASN A 37 35.20 2.88 9.27
C ASN A 37 34.50 3.07 7.90
N MET A 38 34.80 2.23 6.90
CA MET A 38 34.07 2.24 5.62
C MET A 38 32.60 1.82 5.76
N GLN A 39 32.28 0.84 6.62
CA GLN A 39 30.90 0.50 7.00
C GLN A 39 30.18 1.70 7.62
N LEU A 40 30.83 2.43 8.54
CA LEU A 40 30.26 3.62 9.16
C LEU A 40 30.03 4.75 8.14
N LEU A 41 30.98 4.98 7.21
CA LEU A 41 30.82 5.96 6.13
C LEU A 41 29.68 5.60 5.18
N ALA A 42 29.58 4.33 4.78
CA ALA A 42 28.48 3.83 3.95
C ALA A 42 27.12 3.95 4.67
N ARG A 43 27.07 3.73 5.99
CA ARG A 43 25.87 3.99 6.81
C ARG A 43 25.49 5.47 6.81
N CYS A 44 26.46 6.39 6.89
CA CYS A 44 26.22 7.83 6.77
C CYS A 44 25.59 8.17 5.41
N TYR A 45 26.14 7.63 4.31
CA TYR A 45 25.62 7.84 2.96
C TYR A 45 24.21 7.24 2.76
N LEU A 46 23.94 6.02 3.25
CA LEU A 46 22.63 5.38 3.15
C LEU A 46 21.55 6.15 3.93
N GLN A 47 21.86 6.67 5.11
CA GLN A 47 20.92 7.53 5.86
C GLN A 47 20.66 8.86 5.14
N ASN A 48 21.65 9.40 4.41
CA ASN A 48 21.51 10.58 3.57
C ASN A 48 20.90 10.28 2.17
N GLN A 49 20.29 9.09 1.98
CA GLN A 49 19.70 8.60 0.72
C GLN A 49 20.67 8.48 -0.47
N GLN A 50 21.98 8.49 -0.22
CA GLN A 50 23.04 8.47 -1.23
C GLN A 50 23.54 7.04 -1.52
N ALA A 51 22.63 6.14 -1.91
CA ALA A 51 22.92 4.73 -2.21
C ALA A 51 24.15 4.52 -3.12
N TYR A 52 24.27 5.33 -4.17
CA TYR A 52 25.39 5.28 -5.13
C TYR A 52 26.76 5.53 -4.49
N ALA A 53 26.85 6.38 -3.46
CA ALA A 53 28.10 6.61 -2.75
C ALA A 53 28.46 5.41 -1.86
N ALA A 54 27.50 4.86 -1.13
CA ALA A 54 27.69 3.65 -0.33
C ALA A 54 28.10 2.43 -1.17
N TYR A 55 27.52 2.27 -2.37
CA TYR A 55 27.88 1.23 -3.34
C TYR A 55 29.38 1.25 -3.67
N HIS A 56 29.93 2.41 -4.06
CA HIS A 56 31.35 2.49 -4.43
C HIS A 56 32.29 2.38 -3.22
N VAL A 57 31.88 2.85 -2.03
CA VAL A 57 32.66 2.71 -0.79
C VAL A 57 32.77 1.25 -0.33
N LEU A 58 31.77 0.41 -0.60
CA LEU A 58 31.73 -0.99 -0.16
C LEU A 58 32.04 -2.01 -1.28
N LYS A 59 32.41 -1.56 -2.49
CA LYS A 59 32.64 -2.49 -3.60
C LYS A 59 33.90 -3.33 -3.38
N GLY A 60 33.73 -4.62 -3.14
CA GLY A 60 34.81 -5.59 -2.91
C GLY A 60 35.13 -5.89 -1.43
N THR A 61 34.34 -5.36 -0.49
CA THR A 61 34.46 -5.68 0.95
C THR A 61 34.00 -7.11 1.29
N SER A 62 34.63 -7.77 2.25
CA SER A 62 34.33 -9.17 2.61
C SER A 62 33.50 -9.34 3.90
N MET A 63 33.58 -8.42 4.86
CA MET A 63 32.93 -8.58 6.16
C MET A 63 31.40 -8.66 6.02
N PRO A 64 30.71 -9.48 6.84
CA PRO A 64 29.26 -9.68 6.71
C PRO A 64 28.46 -8.37 6.69
N LEU A 65 28.73 -7.43 7.61
CA LEU A 65 27.99 -6.16 7.66
C LEU A 65 28.26 -5.29 6.41
N SER A 66 29.48 -5.31 5.86
CA SER A 66 29.80 -4.64 4.60
C SER A 66 29.00 -5.23 3.44
N ARG A 67 28.96 -6.57 3.32
CA ARG A 67 28.18 -7.26 2.29
C ARG A 67 26.68 -6.95 2.39
N TYR A 68 26.12 -6.90 3.61
CA TYR A 68 24.73 -6.48 3.82
C TYR A 68 24.46 -5.04 3.39
N LEU A 69 25.32 -4.08 3.80
CA LEU A 69 25.15 -2.66 3.43
C LEU A 69 25.36 -2.43 1.92
N PHE A 70 26.28 -3.17 1.29
CA PHE A 70 26.46 -3.15 -0.16
C PHE A 70 25.20 -3.68 -0.88
N ALA A 71 24.69 -4.86 -0.49
CA ALA A 71 23.47 -5.42 -1.05
C ALA A 71 22.25 -4.50 -0.88
N LEU A 72 22.14 -3.80 0.27
CA LEU A 72 21.11 -2.80 0.51
C LEU A 72 21.24 -1.60 -0.44
N SER A 73 22.46 -1.13 -0.72
CA SER A 73 22.71 -0.08 -1.72
C SER A 73 22.34 -0.52 -3.14
N CYS A 74 22.71 -1.76 -3.53
CA CYS A 74 22.32 -2.37 -4.79
C CYS A 74 20.79 -2.46 -4.94
N PHE A 75 20.10 -2.90 -3.89
CA PHE A 75 18.64 -3.02 -3.85
C PHE A 75 17.93 -1.67 -4.00
N GLN A 76 18.44 -0.60 -3.36
CA GLN A 76 17.96 0.77 -3.52
C GLN A 76 18.21 1.31 -4.94
N MET A 77 19.30 0.91 -5.59
CA MET A 77 19.61 1.22 -6.99
C MET A 77 18.89 0.32 -8.00
N GLY A 78 18.13 -0.69 -7.56
CA GLY A 78 17.45 -1.66 -8.44
C GLY A 78 18.34 -2.77 -9.01
N LEU A 79 19.61 -2.87 -8.59
CA LEU A 79 20.59 -3.88 -9.01
C LEU A 79 20.37 -5.20 -8.25
N LEU A 80 19.21 -5.83 -8.47
CA LEU A 80 18.74 -6.99 -7.71
C LEU A 80 19.69 -8.20 -7.78
N THR A 81 20.31 -8.47 -8.94
CA THR A 81 21.23 -9.60 -9.13
C THR A 81 22.58 -9.39 -8.43
N GLU A 82 23.10 -8.16 -8.39
CA GLU A 82 24.34 -7.83 -7.63
C GLU A 82 24.07 -7.80 -6.11
N ALA A 83 22.85 -7.47 -5.69
CA ALA A 83 22.41 -7.61 -4.31
C ALA A 83 22.27 -9.08 -3.87
N GLU A 84 21.75 -9.95 -4.74
CA GLU A 84 21.62 -11.39 -4.50
C GLU A 84 22.99 -12.06 -4.28
N THR A 85 23.90 -11.93 -5.24
CA THR A 85 25.20 -12.63 -5.23
C THR A 85 26.12 -12.22 -4.08
N THR A 86 25.87 -11.08 -3.45
CA THR A 86 26.67 -10.59 -2.30
C THR A 86 26.08 -11.01 -0.94
N LEU A 87 24.77 -11.27 -0.86
CA LEU A 87 24.14 -11.92 0.29
C LEU A 87 24.34 -13.44 0.27
N CYS A 88 24.18 -14.04 -0.90
CA CYS A 88 24.16 -15.49 -1.15
C CYS A 88 25.08 -15.82 -2.35
N PRO A 89 26.42 -15.92 -2.14
CA PRO A 89 27.34 -16.32 -3.20
C PRO A 89 27.09 -17.79 -3.60
N PRO A 90 27.26 -18.17 -4.88
CA PRO A 90 26.91 -19.50 -5.36
C PRO A 90 27.82 -20.62 -4.83
N ASP A 91 29.03 -20.29 -4.37
CA ASP A 91 30.10 -21.26 -4.05
C ASP A 91 30.26 -21.54 -2.54
N GLU A 92 29.53 -20.84 -1.66
CA GLU A 92 29.62 -21.03 -0.19
C GLU A 92 28.25 -21.14 0.48
N PRO A 93 28.03 -22.10 1.42
CA PRO A 93 26.89 -22.10 2.32
C PRO A 93 27.08 -21.06 3.45
N ALA A 94 27.34 -19.81 3.09
CA ALA A 94 27.63 -18.72 4.02
C ALA A 94 26.36 -18.29 4.79
N GLU A 95 26.50 -18.05 6.10
CA GLU A 95 25.43 -17.46 6.91
C GLU A 95 25.03 -16.10 6.34
N VAL A 96 23.72 -15.89 6.13
CA VAL A 96 23.22 -14.68 5.46
C VAL A 96 23.55 -13.46 6.34
N PRO A 97 24.29 -12.47 5.80
CA PRO A 97 24.86 -11.42 6.62
C PRO A 97 23.79 -10.55 7.28
N ASN A 98 24.02 -10.16 8.53
CA ASN A 98 23.07 -9.40 9.35
C ASN A 98 21.77 -10.16 9.71
N GLY A 99 21.77 -11.50 9.63
CA GLY A 99 20.74 -12.38 10.21
C GLY A 99 19.33 -12.10 9.66
N ALA A 100 18.37 -11.85 10.56
CA ALA A 100 16.97 -11.60 10.21
C ALA A 100 16.79 -10.48 9.17
N ALA A 101 17.55 -9.38 9.29
CA ALA A 101 17.48 -8.26 8.36
C ALA A 101 18.09 -8.59 6.98
N GLY A 102 19.10 -9.47 6.94
CA GLY A 102 19.67 -10.01 5.70
C GLY A 102 18.71 -10.96 4.99
N HIS A 103 18.11 -11.88 5.73
CA HIS A 103 17.09 -12.79 5.21
C HIS A 103 15.84 -12.04 4.71
N TYR A 104 15.39 -10.99 5.39
CA TYR A 104 14.29 -10.14 4.93
C TYR A 104 14.64 -9.43 3.60
N LEU A 105 15.84 -8.86 3.48
CA LEU A 105 16.31 -8.24 2.23
C LEU A 105 16.40 -9.25 1.08
N LEU A 106 16.91 -10.47 1.35
CA LEU A 106 16.97 -11.55 0.38
C LEU A 106 15.57 -12.06 -0.03
N GLY A 107 14.63 -12.13 0.91
CA GLY A 107 13.22 -12.44 0.66
C GLY A 107 12.58 -11.43 -0.30
N LEU A 108 12.84 -10.13 -0.12
CA LEU A 108 12.40 -9.07 -1.03
C LEU A 108 13.05 -9.20 -2.42
N ILE A 109 14.35 -9.50 -2.50
CA ILE A 109 15.05 -9.71 -3.79
C ILE A 109 14.46 -10.90 -4.55
N TYR A 110 14.14 -12.00 -3.87
CA TYR A 110 13.47 -13.14 -4.49
C TYR A 110 12.00 -12.85 -4.88
N ARG A 111 11.27 -12.03 -4.12
CA ARG A 111 9.93 -11.55 -4.52
C ARG A 111 10.00 -10.78 -5.84
N TYR A 112 10.93 -9.84 -5.98
CA TYR A 112 11.09 -9.02 -7.19
C TYR A 112 11.84 -9.73 -8.35
N THR A 113 12.27 -10.98 -8.16
CA THR A 113 12.83 -11.84 -9.21
C THR A 113 11.99 -13.11 -9.44
N ASP A 114 10.69 -13.02 -9.12
CA ASP A 114 9.64 -14.04 -9.34
C ASP A 114 9.90 -15.42 -8.68
N ARG A 115 10.80 -15.47 -7.70
CA ARG A 115 11.16 -16.69 -6.95
C ARG A 115 10.37 -16.78 -5.64
N ARG A 116 9.04 -16.87 -5.78
CA ARG A 116 8.07 -16.89 -4.66
C ARG A 116 8.43 -17.89 -3.56
N ASN A 117 8.83 -19.12 -3.90
CA ASN A 117 9.13 -20.16 -2.90
C ASN A 117 10.37 -19.81 -2.05
N SER A 118 11.45 -19.34 -2.68
CA SER A 118 12.66 -18.88 -1.98
C SER A 118 12.40 -17.60 -1.17
N SER A 119 11.55 -16.71 -1.67
CA SER A 119 11.08 -15.52 -0.94
C SER A 119 10.38 -15.91 0.36
N ILE A 120 9.42 -16.84 0.31
CA ILE A 120 8.72 -17.39 1.49
C ILE A 120 9.71 -17.99 2.49
N GLN A 121 10.63 -18.85 2.04
CA GLN A 121 11.63 -19.52 2.89
C GLN A 121 12.53 -18.53 3.66
N HIS A 122 12.87 -17.38 3.08
CA HIS A 122 13.69 -16.40 3.77
C HIS A 122 12.88 -15.43 4.64
N PHE A 123 11.61 -15.16 4.33
CA PHE A 123 10.76 -14.43 5.27
C PHE A 123 10.41 -15.26 6.51
N THR A 124 10.15 -16.57 6.38
CA THR A 124 9.96 -17.45 7.56
C THR A 124 11.26 -17.56 8.36
N GLN A 125 12.41 -17.74 7.71
CA GLN A 125 13.71 -17.73 8.40
C GLN A 125 14.01 -16.39 9.09
N ALA A 126 13.59 -15.25 8.53
CA ALA A 126 13.72 -13.95 9.18
C ALA A 126 12.89 -13.85 10.46
N LEU A 127 11.65 -14.37 10.46
CA LEU A 127 10.79 -14.44 11.65
C LEU A 127 11.30 -15.41 12.72
N LEU A 128 11.90 -16.54 12.32
CA LEU A 128 12.55 -17.48 13.26
C LEU A 128 13.77 -16.86 13.97
N LEU A 129 14.41 -15.86 13.36
CA LEU A 129 15.57 -15.14 13.92
C LEU A 129 15.18 -13.84 14.65
N ASP A 130 14.05 -13.22 14.28
CA ASP A 130 13.45 -12.12 15.03
C ASP A 130 11.90 -12.14 14.95
N PRO A 131 11.21 -12.75 15.93
CA PRO A 131 9.75 -12.83 15.95
C PRO A 131 9.01 -11.49 16.05
N LEU A 132 9.72 -10.37 16.27
CA LEU A 132 9.13 -9.02 16.30
C LEU A 132 9.20 -8.31 14.93
N LEU A 133 9.77 -8.96 13.90
CA LEU A 133 9.93 -8.40 12.55
C LEU A 133 8.61 -8.45 11.76
N TRP A 134 7.62 -7.64 12.16
CA TRP A 134 6.29 -7.55 11.54
C TRP A 134 6.34 -7.51 10.01
N ALA A 135 7.25 -6.73 9.41
CA ALA A 135 7.36 -6.57 7.96
C ALA A 135 7.63 -7.89 7.20
N ALA A 136 8.28 -8.89 7.82
CA ALA A 136 8.47 -10.21 7.22
C ALA A 136 7.17 -11.04 7.26
N TYR A 137 6.35 -10.89 8.29
CA TYR A 137 5.03 -11.51 8.36
C TYR A 137 4.05 -10.86 7.38
N GLU A 138 4.11 -9.54 7.24
CA GLU A 138 3.29 -8.78 6.30
C GLU A 138 3.53 -9.22 4.84
N GLU A 139 4.79 -9.37 4.43
CA GLU A 139 5.17 -9.90 3.13
C GLU A 139 4.65 -11.33 2.90
N LEU A 140 4.68 -12.21 3.92
CA LEU A 140 4.12 -13.56 3.84
C LEU A 140 2.59 -13.56 3.69
N CYS A 141 1.89 -12.63 4.35
CA CYS A 141 0.44 -12.45 4.19
C CYS A 141 0.09 -12.00 2.78
N ILE A 142 0.82 -11.02 2.23
CA ILE A 142 0.65 -10.55 0.84
C ILE A 142 0.88 -11.71 -0.14
N LEU A 143 2.00 -12.45 0.02
CA LEU A 143 2.31 -13.65 -0.76
C LEU A 143 1.33 -14.81 -0.56
N GLY A 144 0.35 -14.70 0.34
CA GLY A 144 -0.66 -15.73 0.61
C GLY A 144 -0.06 -17.03 1.15
N ALA A 145 1.03 -16.93 1.91
CA ALA A 145 1.81 -18.06 2.43
C ALA A 145 2.09 -17.96 3.94
N ALA A 146 1.54 -16.95 4.62
CA ALA A 146 1.63 -16.82 6.07
C ALA A 146 0.88 -17.95 6.80
N GLU A 147 1.58 -18.59 7.72
CA GLU A 147 1.00 -19.43 8.77
C GLU A 147 0.09 -18.61 9.69
N GLU A 148 -0.75 -19.30 10.47
CA GLU A 148 -1.62 -18.65 11.46
C GLU A 148 -0.80 -17.82 12.44
N ALA A 149 -1.27 -16.62 12.78
CA ALA A 149 -0.51 -15.71 13.63
C ALA A 149 -0.27 -16.29 15.04
N ALA A 150 -1.08 -17.28 15.46
CA ALA A 150 -0.90 -18.02 16.70
C ALA A 150 0.32 -18.94 16.73
N ALA A 151 0.78 -19.44 15.57
CA ALA A 151 2.02 -20.23 15.47
C ALA A 151 3.25 -19.30 15.50
N VAL A 152 3.24 -18.25 14.67
CA VAL A 152 4.37 -17.30 14.52
C VAL A 152 4.60 -16.47 15.80
N PHE A 153 3.54 -15.94 16.42
CA PHE A 153 3.63 -15.14 17.65
C PHE A 153 3.31 -15.96 18.91
N GLY A 154 3.56 -17.27 18.87
CA GLY A 154 3.29 -18.22 19.96
C GLY A 154 4.41 -18.38 20.99
N GLU A 155 4.30 -19.40 21.84
CA GLU A 155 5.23 -19.67 22.95
C GLU A 155 6.68 -19.90 22.51
N ALA A 156 6.91 -20.48 21.33
CA ALA A 156 8.25 -20.67 20.76
C ALA A 156 9.00 -19.35 20.59
N SER A 157 8.30 -18.30 20.15
CA SER A 157 8.83 -16.95 19.98
C SER A 157 9.11 -16.26 21.31
N LEU A 158 8.27 -16.47 22.32
CA LEU A 158 8.52 -16.01 23.70
C LEU A 158 9.76 -16.71 24.31
N LEU A 159 9.93 -18.01 24.07
CA LEU A 159 11.11 -18.77 24.50
C LEU A 159 12.38 -18.34 23.75
N PHE A 160 12.29 -17.92 22.49
CA PHE A 160 13.41 -17.36 21.73
C PHE A 160 13.83 -15.99 22.29
N ILE A 161 12.87 -15.09 22.53
CA ILE A 161 13.12 -13.78 23.17
C ILE A 161 13.77 -13.98 24.55
N LYS A 162 13.28 -14.94 25.35
CA LYS A 162 13.87 -15.31 26.65
C LYS A 162 15.34 -15.72 26.53
N LYS A 163 15.70 -16.55 25.54
CA LYS A 163 17.10 -16.94 25.27
C LYS A 163 17.94 -15.73 24.87
N LYS A 164 17.47 -14.90 23.93
CA LYS A 164 18.17 -13.71 23.42
C LYS A 164 18.58 -12.75 24.55
N HIS A 165 17.66 -12.47 25.49
CA HIS A 165 17.97 -11.64 26.66
C HIS A 165 18.91 -12.30 27.68
N LEU A 166 18.79 -13.61 27.94
CA LEU A 166 19.71 -14.33 28.83
C LEU A 166 21.16 -14.29 28.33
N TYR A 167 21.38 -14.46 27.02
CA TYR A 167 22.73 -14.35 26.43
C TYR A 167 23.30 -12.92 26.52
N GLN A 168 22.48 -11.88 26.32
CA GLN A 168 22.93 -10.49 26.48
C GLN A 168 23.24 -10.11 27.94
N GLY A 169 22.49 -10.66 28.90
CA GLY A 169 22.79 -10.51 30.33
C GLY A 169 24.17 -11.06 30.71
N ASN A 170 24.52 -12.24 30.22
CA ASN A 170 25.81 -12.85 30.51
C ASN A 170 26.99 -12.10 29.84
N GLN A 171 26.79 -11.51 28.66
CA GLN A 171 27.82 -10.66 28.03
C GLN A 171 28.06 -9.35 28.79
N SER A 172 27.01 -8.74 29.35
CA SER A 172 27.14 -7.51 30.14
C SER A 172 27.76 -7.76 31.52
N GLN A 173 27.48 -8.89 32.17
CA GLN A 173 28.14 -9.28 33.42
C GLN A 173 29.64 -9.59 33.25
N ASN A 174 30.05 -10.26 32.17
CA ASN A 174 31.46 -10.54 31.89
C ASN A 174 32.32 -9.29 31.63
N LEU A 175 31.71 -8.12 31.40
CA LEU A 175 32.40 -6.82 31.28
C LEU A 175 32.44 -6.03 32.60
N GLN A 176 31.81 -6.53 33.68
CA GLN A 176 31.82 -5.91 35.01
C GLN A 176 32.51 -6.78 36.09
N ALA A 177 32.98 -7.98 35.73
CA ALA A 177 33.66 -8.91 36.63
C ALA A 177 35.18 -9.01 36.37
N SER A 178 35.86 -7.87 36.14
CA SER A 178 37.32 -7.81 35.93
C SER A 178 38.03 -6.68 36.70
N THR A 179 37.34 -6.07 37.65
CA THR A 179 37.91 -5.21 38.71
C THR A 179 37.31 -5.67 40.03
N ASP A 180 38.17 -5.80 41.05
CA ASP A 180 37.87 -6.25 42.41
C ASP A 180 37.44 -7.74 42.52
N ASP A 181 37.95 -8.56 43.44
CA ASP A 181 38.97 -8.31 44.48
C ASP A 181 39.84 -9.57 44.74
N GLN A 182 40.86 -9.43 45.58
CA GLN A 182 41.78 -10.48 45.97
C GLN A 182 41.27 -11.38 47.11
N ASN A 183 42.01 -12.49 47.34
CA ASN A 183 42.27 -13.15 48.62
C ASN A 183 41.32 -14.25 49.17
N VAL A 184 41.98 -15.26 49.78
CA VAL A 184 41.52 -16.21 50.81
C VAL A 184 40.51 -17.33 50.43
N ALA A 185 41.05 -18.31 49.69
CA ALA A 185 41.31 -19.69 50.16
C ALA A 185 40.20 -20.70 50.59
N SER A 186 40.52 -21.97 50.30
CA SER A 186 40.20 -23.21 51.07
C SER A 186 39.11 -24.19 50.59
N ARG A 187 39.60 -25.21 49.86
CA ARG A 187 39.42 -26.66 50.11
C ARG A 187 38.12 -27.40 49.76
N ASN A 188 38.33 -28.33 48.81
CA ASN A 188 38.04 -29.78 48.86
C ASN A 188 36.59 -30.30 48.71
N ILE A 189 36.39 -31.07 47.64
CA ILE A 189 35.91 -32.48 47.55
C ILE A 189 35.82 -32.76 46.01
N VAL A 190 36.70 -33.58 45.40
CA VAL A 190 36.70 -35.07 45.34
C VAL A 190 35.43 -35.59 44.64
N SER A 191 35.46 -36.39 43.55
CA SER A 191 36.49 -37.35 43.08
C SER A 191 36.53 -37.52 41.54
N ASP A 192 37.70 -37.98 41.04
CA ASP A 192 37.96 -39.06 40.04
C ASP A 192 37.26 -39.05 38.63
N ASP A 193 37.85 -39.50 37.52
CA ASP A 193 39.16 -40.15 37.29
C ASP A 193 39.67 -40.03 35.82
N ILE A 194 40.83 -40.64 35.55
CA ILE A 194 41.41 -41.06 34.26
C ILE A 194 42.12 -39.97 33.42
N SER A 195 43.44 -39.95 33.61
CA SER A 195 44.47 -39.53 32.64
C SER A 195 45.20 -40.82 32.14
N PRO A 196 46.41 -40.84 31.51
CA PRO A 196 47.30 -39.76 31.06
C PRO A 196 47.96 -39.96 29.67
N ARG A 197 48.69 -38.93 29.20
CA ARG A 197 50.13 -38.99 28.81
C ARG A 197 50.63 -37.57 28.50
N GLN A 198 51.58 -37.05 29.29
CA GLN A 198 53.05 -37.07 29.06
C GLN A 198 53.52 -36.06 27.98
N SER A 199 54.58 -35.26 28.18
CA SER A 199 55.38 -35.03 29.40
C SER A 199 56.44 -33.91 29.21
N LYS A 200 56.84 -33.26 30.31
CA LYS A 200 58.20 -32.71 30.57
C LYS A 200 58.66 -31.51 29.67
N HIS A 201 59.68 -30.70 30.02
CA HIS A 201 60.50 -30.61 31.24
C HIS A 201 60.75 -29.13 31.61
N THR A 202 60.34 -28.74 32.82
CA THR A 202 61.11 -28.04 33.88
C THR A 202 62.29 -27.08 33.57
N HIS A 203 62.32 -26.00 34.36
CA HIS A 203 63.51 -25.30 34.90
C HIS A 203 64.35 -24.40 33.95
N SER A 204 64.92 -23.28 34.42
CA SER A 204 64.76 -22.57 35.70
C SER A 204 65.36 -21.14 35.65
N ASN A 205 65.06 -20.32 36.67
CA ASN A 205 65.98 -19.44 37.43
C ASN A 205 66.92 -18.45 36.67
N ASN A 206 67.16 -17.21 37.11
CA ASN A 206 66.86 -16.62 38.43
C ASN A 206 67.04 -15.08 38.47
N LEU A 207 66.36 -14.44 39.44
CA LEU A 207 66.77 -13.24 40.20
C LEU A 207 67.04 -11.91 39.43
N ARG A 208 66.27 -10.83 39.72
CA ARG A 208 66.58 -9.72 40.69
C ARG A 208 67.39 -8.56 40.05
N GLU A 209 67.30 -7.30 40.48
CA GLU A 209 66.42 -6.58 41.43
C GLU A 209 66.54 -5.05 41.18
N ILE A 210 65.52 -4.27 41.60
CA ILE A 210 65.61 -2.91 42.23
C ILE A 210 66.29 -1.75 41.42
N SER A 211 65.96 -0.47 41.61
CA SER A 211 64.73 0.31 41.89
C SER A 211 65.09 1.81 41.76
N GLY A 212 64.17 2.76 42.05
CA GLY A 212 64.50 4.19 42.14
C GLY A 212 64.34 4.93 40.80
N ASN A 213 63.21 5.56 40.46
CA ASN A 213 62.57 6.71 41.14
C ASN A 213 63.54 7.82 41.52
N TYR A 214 63.46 8.96 40.82
CA TYR A 214 63.41 10.29 41.44
C TYR A 214 62.58 11.26 40.59
N ASN A 215 61.52 11.81 41.18
CA ASN A 215 60.86 13.03 40.69
C ASN A 215 61.58 14.25 41.29
N GLY A 216 61.68 15.34 40.53
CA GLY A 216 62.21 16.61 41.02
C GLY A 216 62.08 17.71 39.97
N ALA A 217 61.29 18.75 40.26
CA ALA A 217 61.06 19.88 39.37
C ALA A 217 61.69 21.16 39.93
N ALA A 218 62.11 22.09 39.05
CA ALA A 218 61.94 23.54 39.26
C ALA A 218 62.46 24.43 38.10
N ALA A 219 61.63 25.41 37.75
CA ALA A 219 61.96 26.85 37.59
C ALA A 219 62.89 27.41 36.46
N ILE A 220 62.24 28.23 35.60
CA ILE A 220 62.59 29.64 35.24
C ILE A 220 63.90 29.93 34.46
N GLN A 221 63.77 30.47 33.24
CA GLN A 221 64.17 31.87 32.89
C GLN A 221 63.57 32.36 31.55
N ASN A 222 63.62 33.67 31.32
CA ASN A 222 62.96 34.41 30.23
C ASN A 222 63.95 34.89 29.15
N LEU A 223 63.45 35.09 27.92
CA LEU A 223 63.69 36.19 26.93
C LEU A 223 63.34 35.66 25.52
N GLY A 224 62.70 36.38 24.59
CA GLY A 224 62.04 37.69 24.63
C GLY A 224 61.74 38.19 23.20
N GLY A 225 60.59 38.84 22.94
CA GLY A 225 60.24 39.37 21.61
C GLY A 225 58.79 39.87 21.48
N ALA A 226 58.58 41.05 20.88
CA ALA A 226 57.28 41.73 20.73
C ALA A 226 56.34 41.03 19.72
N SER A 227 54.99 41.08 19.77
CA SER A 227 53.99 42.03 20.31
C SER A 227 53.62 43.23 19.43
N THR A 228 52.47 43.14 18.73
CA THR A 228 51.43 44.17 18.41
C THR A 228 50.38 43.48 17.52
N ASN A 229 49.04 43.42 17.78
CA ASN A 229 48.00 44.46 17.99
C ASN A 229 47.91 45.46 16.81
N MET A 230 46.76 45.84 16.24
CA MET A 230 45.32 45.58 16.53
C MET A 230 44.53 45.65 15.18
N SER A 231 43.20 45.74 14.98
CA SER A 231 41.98 45.97 15.80
C SER A 231 40.71 45.48 15.03
N PHE A 232 39.51 45.62 15.62
CA PHE A 232 38.20 45.17 15.10
C PHE A 232 37.45 46.18 14.20
N TYR A 233 36.41 45.65 13.54
CA TYR A 233 35.08 46.24 13.17
C TYR A 233 34.79 46.61 11.71
N ASN A 234 33.84 45.88 11.08
CA ASN A 234 32.45 46.32 10.87
C ASN A 234 31.65 45.35 9.97
N THR A 235 30.34 45.21 10.23
CA THR A 235 29.33 44.78 9.24
C THR A 235 28.42 45.97 8.93
N PRO A 236 27.81 46.04 7.73
CA PRO A 236 26.41 45.63 7.65
C PRO A 236 26.02 44.89 6.35
N SER A 237 24.85 44.26 6.37
CA SER A 237 24.16 43.61 5.24
C SER A 237 23.19 44.61 4.55
N PRO A 238 22.36 44.20 3.56
CA PRO A 238 22.58 43.28 2.43
C PRO A 238 22.19 43.94 1.07
N MET A 239 22.48 43.28 -0.06
CA MET A 239 21.72 43.51 -1.31
C MET A 239 21.69 42.25 -2.18
N ALA A 240 20.64 42.08 -2.99
CA ALA A 240 20.36 40.86 -3.75
C ALA A 240 20.27 41.11 -5.26
N SER A 241 20.63 40.11 -6.07
CA SER A 241 20.24 40.09 -7.49
C SER A 241 20.22 38.70 -8.12
N GLN A 242 19.18 38.48 -8.93
CA GLN A 242 19.03 37.50 -10.03
C GLN A 242 18.70 36.04 -9.71
N LEU A 243 17.55 35.63 -10.26
CA LEU A 243 17.12 34.25 -10.48
C LEU A 243 17.82 33.68 -11.72
N SER A 244 18.22 32.41 -11.68
CA SER A 244 18.38 31.59 -12.89
C SER A 244 17.98 30.16 -12.57
N GLY A 245 16.96 29.65 -13.26
CA GLY A 245 16.40 28.32 -13.01
C GLY A 245 16.95 27.28 -13.99
N VAL A 246 17.78 26.37 -13.49
CA VAL A 246 18.10 25.11 -14.19
C VAL A 246 18.01 23.97 -13.17
N VAL A 247 17.02 23.09 -13.36
CA VAL A 247 16.93 21.83 -12.61
C VAL A 247 17.88 20.82 -13.27
N PRO A 248 18.80 20.18 -12.52
CA PRO A 248 19.66 19.14 -13.09
C PRO A 248 18.82 17.90 -13.45
N PRO A 249 19.07 17.25 -14.61
CA PRO A 249 18.31 16.09 -15.04
C PRO A 249 18.68 14.82 -14.23
N PRO A 250 17.73 13.90 -13.99
CA PRO A 250 18.04 12.60 -13.40
C PRO A 250 18.89 11.76 -14.36
N VAL A 251 20.06 11.29 -13.90
CA VAL A 251 21.03 10.59 -14.75
C VAL A 251 20.73 9.10 -14.84
N CYS A 252 19.78 8.73 -15.70
CA CYS A 252 19.57 7.34 -16.13
C CYS A 252 20.25 7.11 -17.49
N ARG A 253 21.55 6.79 -17.49
CA ARG A 253 22.28 6.39 -18.70
C ARG A 253 22.12 4.88 -18.96
N ASN A 254 21.21 4.52 -19.85
CA ASN A 254 21.24 3.20 -20.49
C ASN A 254 22.50 3.11 -21.36
N PHE A 255 23.44 2.25 -21.00
CA PHE A 255 24.61 1.92 -21.83
C PHE A 255 24.46 0.50 -22.37
N GLN A 256 24.11 0.39 -23.66
CA GLN A 256 24.38 -0.82 -24.43
C GLN A 256 25.87 -0.82 -24.83
N GLN A 257 26.53 -1.97 -24.72
CA GLN A 257 27.88 -2.15 -25.26
C GLN A 257 27.97 -3.45 -26.08
N ASN A 258 28.07 -3.28 -27.40
CA ASN A 258 28.96 -4.10 -28.21
C ASN A 258 30.35 -3.46 -28.09
N GLY A 259 31.48 -4.15 -27.90
CA GLY A 259 31.74 -5.59 -27.76
C GLY A 259 32.94 -6.02 -28.62
N THR A 260 33.83 -6.91 -28.13
CA THR A 260 34.86 -7.60 -28.96
C THR A 260 35.45 -8.84 -28.28
N ASN A 261 35.03 -10.01 -28.76
CA ASN A 261 35.80 -11.22 -29.13
C ASN A 261 37.01 -11.73 -28.28
N ALA A 262 36.89 -13.01 -27.87
CA ALA A 262 37.94 -14.02 -28.04
C ALA A 262 37.31 -15.40 -28.38
N SER A 263 38.08 -16.28 -29.04
CA SER A 263 37.73 -17.64 -29.54
C SER A 263 37.10 -18.58 -28.49
N VAL A 264 36.31 -19.62 -28.83
CA VAL A 264 36.63 -20.80 -29.70
C VAL A 264 35.42 -21.29 -30.54
N ALA A 265 35.67 -22.15 -31.53
CA ALA A 265 34.78 -22.48 -32.65
C ALA A 265 33.76 -23.63 -32.40
N GLY A 266 32.70 -23.62 -33.21
CA GLY A 266 31.65 -24.66 -33.23
C GLY A 266 30.55 -24.32 -34.23
N ALA A 267 30.57 -25.05 -35.35
CA ALA A 267 29.59 -25.14 -36.43
C ALA A 267 28.15 -25.48 -35.93
N ASP A 268 27.06 -25.28 -36.68
CA ASP A 268 26.97 -25.23 -38.14
C ASP A 268 25.74 -24.48 -38.72
N ASN A 269 25.89 -24.04 -39.98
CA ASN A 269 24.86 -23.76 -41.00
C ASN A 269 23.76 -22.66 -40.84
N SER A 270 23.29 -22.22 -42.01
CA SER A 270 22.46 -21.02 -42.30
C SER A 270 21.26 -21.40 -43.21
N PRO A 271 20.33 -20.52 -43.68
CA PRO A 271 20.57 -19.16 -44.21
C PRO A 271 19.58 -18.05 -43.77
N ARG A 272 19.91 -16.82 -44.18
CA ARG A 272 19.17 -15.57 -43.94
C ARG A 272 18.02 -15.36 -44.93
N SER A 273 17.08 -14.48 -44.58
CA SER A 273 16.53 -13.52 -45.55
C SER A 273 16.62 -12.11 -44.96
N THR A 274 16.78 -11.09 -45.82
CA THR A 274 17.00 -9.69 -45.43
C THR A 274 16.32 -8.76 -46.42
N VAL A 275 15.34 -7.97 -45.95
CA VAL A 275 14.77 -6.83 -46.69
C VAL A 275 14.47 -5.68 -45.71
N ASN A 276 15.04 -4.51 -45.96
CA ASN A 276 14.60 -3.26 -45.35
C ASN A 276 13.48 -2.64 -46.19
N SER A 277 12.43 -2.08 -45.57
CA SER A 277 11.69 -0.97 -46.17
C SER A 277 10.85 -0.19 -45.15
N THR A 278 10.82 1.14 -45.31
CA THR A 278 9.91 2.06 -44.61
C THR A 278 8.70 2.35 -45.49
N ILE A 279 7.48 2.02 -45.05
CA ILE A 279 6.22 2.41 -45.68
C ILE A 279 5.21 2.84 -44.61
N GLN A 280 4.44 3.90 -44.86
CA GLN A 280 3.31 4.33 -44.02
C GLN A 280 1.97 3.82 -44.56
N ALA A 281 1.08 3.41 -43.64
CA ALA A 281 -0.36 3.20 -43.85
C ALA A 281 -0.72 2.03 -44.82
N PRO A 282 -1.98 1.54 -44.90
CA PRO A 282 -3.24 2.30 -44.85
C PRO A 282 -4.15 2.01 -43.62
N ARG A 283 -5.06 2.95 -43.34
CA ARG A 283 -6.27 2.67 -42.55
C ARG A 283 -7.14 1.64 -43.29
N ARG A 284 -7.50 0.53 -42.65
CA ARG A 284 -8.60 -0.33 -43.12
C ARG A 284 -9.90 0.11 -42.47
N LYS A 285 -10.91 0.43 -43.27
CA LYS A 285 -12.31 0.39 -42.83
C LYS A 285 -12.74 -1.08 -42.75
N PHE A 286 -13.57 -1.42 -41.78
CA PHE A 286 -14.40 -2.62 -41.83
C PHE A 286 -15.84 -2.26 -41.47
N VAL A 287 -16.76 -3.04 -42.01
CA VAL A 287 -18.22 -3.02 -41.85
C VAL A 287 -18.54 -4.34 -41.10
N ASP A 288 -19.52 -4.47 -40.20
CA ASP A 288 -20.77 -3.70 -40.07
C ASP A 288 -21.12 -3.33 -38.60
N GLU A 289 -21.95 -2.31 -38.41
CA GLU A 289 -22.41 -1.85 -37.08
C GLU A 289 -23.84 -2.35 -36.78
N GLY A 290 -23.99 -3.41 -35.98
CA GLY A 290 -25.33 -3.94 -35.67
C GLY A 290 -25.46 -4.72 -34.36
N LYS A 291 -24.94 -5.95 -34.31
CA LYS A 291 -25.38 -6.96 -33.31
C LYS A 291 -24.57 -7.00 -31.99
N LEU A 292 -23.45 -6.25 -31.87
CA LEU A 292 -22.41 -6.46 -30.83
C LEU A 292 -22.54 -5.68 -29.49
N ARG A 293 -23.50 -4.76 -29.30
CA ARG A 293 -23.60 -3.96 -28.04
C ARG A 293 -24.22 -4.69 -26.83
N LYS A 294 -24.51 -6.00 -26.92
CA LYS A 294 -25.41 -6.71 -25.99
C LYS A 294 -24.74 -7.52 -24.87
N ILE A 295 -23.43 -7.72 -24.88
CA ILE A 295 -22.73 -8.51 -23.85
C ILE A 295 -21.90 -7.59 -22.93
N SER A 296 -22.27 -7.55 -21.65
CA SER A 296 -21.43 -7.16 -20.50
C SER A 296 -20.82 -5.74 -20.49
N GLY A 297 -21.27 -4.87 -19.57
CA GLY A 297 -20.45 -3.73 -19.12
C GLY A 297 -21.08 -2.38 -18.75
N ARG A 298 -22.42 -2.21 -18.67
CA ARG A 298 -23.04 -0.91 -18.31
C ARG A 298 -24.10 -0.90 -17.20
N LEU A 299 -24.68 -2.05 -16.86
CA LEU A 299 -25.93 -2.14 -16.07
C LEU A 299 -25.84 -1.55 -14.64
N PHE A 300 -24.68 -1.62 -13.97
CA PHE A 300 -24.57 -1.31 -12.54
C PHE A 300 -23.45 -0.31 -12.20
N SER A 301 -23.13 0.64 -13.09
CA SER A 301 -22.05 1.62 -12.82
C SER A 301 -22.30 3.05 -13.29
N ASP A 302 -23.16 3.33 -14.27
CA ASP A 302 -23.31 4.69 -14.84
C ASP A 302 -24.77 5.20 -14.85
N SER A 303 -25.51 4.95 -13.77
CA SER A 303 -26.60 5.83 -13.35
C SER A 303 -26.05 7.03 -12.56
N GLY A 304 -26.72 8.18 -12.61
CA GLY A 304 -26.35 9.36 -11.83
C GLY A 304 -27.24 10.57 -12.10
N PRO A 305 -27.14 11.64 -11.28
CA PRO A 305 -27.80 12.92 -11.54
C PRO A 305 -26.79 13.99 -12.00
N ARG A 306 -26.94 14.52 -13.22
CA ARG A 306 -26.24 15.76 -13.61
C ARG A 306 -26.96 16.99 -13.05
N ARG A 307 -26.19 18.04 -12.76
CA ARG A 307 -26.55 19.21 -11.93
C ARG A 307 -27.82 19.95 -12.36
N ASN A 308 -28.47 20.55 -11.36
CA ASN A 308 -29.60 21.48 -11.46
C ASN A 308 -29.48 22.50 -12.60
N SER A 309 -30.55 22.66 -13.38
CA SER A 309 -30.88 23.94 -14.00
C SER A 309 -31.46 24.90 -12.96
N ARG A 310 -31.17 26.21 -13.10
CA ARG A 310 -31.85 27.28 -12.34
C ARG A 310 -32.85 28.00 -13.25
N LEU A 311 -33.93 28.52 -12.67
CA LEU A 311 -34.99 29.19 -13.41
C LEU A 311 -34.57 30.58 -13.91
N ALA A 312 -34.75 30.80 -15.21
CA ALA A 312 -35.23 32.02 -15.85
C ALA A 312 -35.71 31.59 -17.26
N GLY A 313 -36.81 32.09 -17.82
CA GLY A 313 -37.76 33.10 -17.38
C GLY A 313 -38.47 33.60 -18.64
N GLU A 314 -39.79 33.46 -18.73
CA GLU A 314 -40.51 33.68 -19.99
C GLU A 314 -40.43 35.13 -20.47
N SER A 315 -40.15 35.31 -21.77
CA SER A 315 -40.53 36.53 -22.50
C SER A 315 -40.73 36.22 -23.98
N THR A 316 -41.72 36.88 -24.57
CA THR A 316 -42.17 36.70 -25.96
C THR A 316 -41.44 37.66 -26.91
N GLY A 317 -41.38 37.34 -28.22
CA GLY A 317 -40.95 38.35 -29.20
C GLY A 317 -40.45 37.89 -30.58
N ASN A 318 -41.39 37.63 -31.49
CA ASN A 318 -41.39 38.07 -32.89
C ASN A 318 -40.14 37.96 -33.82
N THR A 319 -40.28 37.06 -34.80
CA THR A 319 -40.16 37.28 -36.27
C THR A 319 -38.88 37.80 -36.94
N ASN A 320 -38.64 37.19 -38.11
CA ASN A 320 -37.91 37.71 -39.29
C ASN A 320 -36.38 37.81 -39.20
N SER A 321 -35.64 37.75 -40.32
CA SER A 321 -35.66 36.89 -41.54
C SER A 321 -34.52 37.35 -42.46
N ASN A 322 -34.15 36.52 -43.45
CA ASN A 322 -33.11 36.74 -44.47
C ASN A 322 -31.66 36.73 -43.92
N ALA A 323 -30.67 35.95 -44.40
CA ALA A 323 -30.36 35.29 -45.69
C ALA A 323 -29.55 36.14 -46.69
N SER A 324 -28.74 35.45 -47.51
CA SER A 324 -27.59 35.94 -48.32
C SER A 324 -26.44 36.55 -47.48
N ALA A 325 -25.18 36.10 -47.49
CA ALA A 325 -24.33 35.28 -48.36
C ALA A 325 -23.74 35.95 -49.61
N ALA A 326 -22.41 36.15 -49.62
CA ALA A 326 -21.48 35.75 -50.69
C ALA A 326 -20.00 36.07 -50.36
N SER A 327 -19.09 35.21 -50.84
CA SER A 327 -17.68 35.39 -51.30
C SER A 327 -16.84 36.61 -50.85
N GLY A 328 -15.53 36.49 -50.54
CA GLY A 328 -14.66 35.30 -50.52
C GLY A 328 -13.16 35.63 -50.67
N ASN A 329 -12.29 34.64 -50.39
CA ASN A 329 -10.81 34.61 -50.55
C ASN A 329 -9.97 35.60 -49.71
N GLY A 330 -8.91 35.11 -49.04
CA GLY A 330 -8.01 35.95 -48.21
C GLY A 330 -7.03 35.22 -47.28
N THR A 331 -6.34 34.19 -47.79
CA THR A 331 -5.29 33.38 -47.15
C THR A 331 -4.34 34.11 -46.16
N ILE A 332 -4.21 33.62 -44.91
CA ILE A 332 -2.94 33.20 -44.22
C ILE A 332 -3.07 33.05 -42.67
N HIS A 333 -2.29 32.11 -42.12
CA HIS A 333 -2.06 31.78 -40.70
C HIS A 333 -1.34 32.90 -39.90
N SER A 334 -1.29 32.96 -38.56
CA SER A 334 -2.10 32.38 -37.48
C SER A 334 -1.58 32.90 -36.12
N SER A 335 -2.45 32.95 -35.09
CA SER A 335 -2.13 32.83 -33.66
C SER A 335 -1.01 33.69 -33.03
N LYS A 336 -1.39 34.62 -32.13
CA LYS A 336 -1.13 34.55 -30.67
C LYS A 336 -1.34 35.93 -30.02
N TYR A 337 -2.10 35.95 -28.92
CA TYR A 337 -2.10 37.07 -27.97
C TYR A 337 -1.63 36.56 -26.60
N TYR A 338 -0.67 37.26 -26.02
CA TYR A 338 -0.30 37.20 -24.61
C TYR A 338 -0.03 38.65 -24.18
N GLY A 339 -0.59 39.07 -23.04
CA GLY A 339 -0.57 40.46 -22.57
C GLY A 339 -1.61 40.62 -21.46
N SER A 340 -1.33 40.27 -20.22
CA SER A 340 -0.40 40.92 -19.26
C SER A 340 -1.02 42.13 -18.54
N SER A 341 -1.30 41.88 -17.25
CA SER A 341 -1.25 42.76 -16.08
C SER A 341 -1.61 44.25 -16.15
N LYS A 342 -2.40 44.69 -15.15
CA LYS A 342 -2.23 45.95 -14.41
C LYS A 342 -2.61 45.74 -12.93
N LEU A 343 -2.19 46.65 -12.05
CA LEU A 343 -2.09 46.43 -10.60
C LEU A 343 -2.63 47.63 -9.77
N SER A 344 -2.55 47.54 -8.43
CA SER A 344 -2.86 48.54 -7.39
C SER A 344 -4.35 48.67 -6.97
N SER A 345 -4.72 49.04 -5.73
CA SER A 345 -3.91 49.48 -4.57
C SER A 345 -4.49 49.08 -3.18
N MET A 346 -3.70 49.28 -2.13
CA MET A 346 -3.81 48.80 -0.74
C MET A 346 -4.87 49.49 0.16
N THR A 347 -5.16 48.87 1.32
CA THR A 347 -5.02 49.52 2.66
C THR A 347 -4.92 48.48 3.81
N LEU A 348 -4.61 48.90 5.05
CA LEU A 348 -3.99 48.04 6.09
C LEU A 348 -4.32 48.50 7.53
N ARG A 349 -4.67 47.58 8.47
CA ARG A 349 -4.64 47.61 9.97
C ARG A 349 -5.74 46.69 10.56
N SER A 350 -5.76 46.20 11.81
CA SER A 350 -4.72 45.80 12.80
C SER A 350 -5.42 45.13 14.02
N MET A 351 -4.79 44.19 14.74
CA MET A 351 -5.43 43.42 15.83
C MET A 351 -5.62 44.18 17.16
N THR A 352 -6.68 43.84 17.92
CA THR A 352 -6.74 43.92 19.40
C THR A 352 -7.68 42.84 19.96
N SER A 353 -7.48 42.39 21.20
CA SER A 353 -8.30 41.38 21.88
C SER A 353 -8.83 41.83 23.25
N ARG A 354 -10.03 41.34 23.62
CA ARG A 354 -10.71 41.23 24.95
C ARG A 354 -12.07 40.54 24.66
N LYS A 355 -12.57 39.50 25.32
CA LYS A 355 -12.62 39.00 26.72
C LYS A 355 -13.96 39.35 27.44
N ALA A 356 -14.78 38.30 27.65
CA ALA A 356 -15.85 38.12 28.64
C ALA A 356 -17.19 38.94 28.55
N GLN A 357 -18.23 38.28 28.02
CA GLN A 357 -19.35 37.69 28.79
C GLN A 357 -20.19 38.55 29.79
N SER A 358 -21.50 38.73 29.51
CA SER A 358 -22.64 38.21 30.33
C SER A 358 -24.00 38.89 30.01
N TRP A 359 -25.09 38.08 30.07
CA TRP A 359 -26.50 38.36 30.46
C TRP A 359 -27.31 39.57 29.89
N ALA A 360 -28.66 39.52 29.75
CA ALA A 360 -29.66 38.42 29.79
C ALA A 360 -31.06 38.92 29.32
N THR A 361 -32.01 37.98 29.11
CA THR A 361 -33.48 38.15 29.08
C THR A 361 -34.09 39.00 27.92
N GLU A 362 -35.37 38.88 27.54
CA GLU A 362 -36.58 38.35 28.21
C GLU A 362 -37.34 37.24 27.43
N ASN A 363 -38.35 36.64 28.08
CA ASN A 363 -39.24 35.57 27.57
C ASN A 363 -40.72 36.00 27.55
N TYR A 364 -41.51 35.44 26.64
CA TYR A 364 -42.90 34.95 26.79
C TYR A 364 -43.16 34.03 25.56
N GLY A 365 -43.92 32.92 25.55
CA GLY A 365 -45.07 32.47 26.35
C GLY A 365 -46.25 32.26 25.36
N GLU A 366 -47.07 31.19 25.36
CA GLU A 366 -47.29 30.09 26.31
C GLU A 366 -48.08 28.93 25.60
N GLY A 367 -48.15 27.71 26.18
CA GLY A 367 -48.97 26.58 25.69
C GLY A 367 -48.22 25.22 25.65
N VAL A 368 -48.22 24.28 26.62
CA VAL A 368 -49.26 23.67 27.50
C VAL A 368 -50.12 22.64 26.73
N ARG A 369 -50.10 21.31 26.99
CA ARG A 369 -49.33 20.49 27.97
C ARG A 369 -49.46 18.95 27.70
N ASN A 370 -48.76 18.15 28.53
CA ASN A 370 -48.91 16.69 28.82
C ASN A 370 -48.23 15.70 27.84
N ASP A 371 -47.51 14.64 28.28
CA ASP A 371 -47.14 14.20 29.65
C ASP A 371 -45.73 13.57 29.76
N ILE A 372 -45.35 13.20 30.99
CA ILE A 372 -44.00 12.94 31.60
C ILE A 372 -44.02 11.49 32.21
N PRO A 373 -42.92 10.80 32.65
CA PRO A 373 -41.50 11.20 32.89
C PRO A 373 -40.38 10.32 32.28
N ASP A 374 -39.16 10.89 32.23
CA ASP A 374 -37.94 10.23 32.72
C ASP A 374 -37.79 10.56 34.22
N ASP A 375 -37.40 9.61 35.06
CA ASP A 375 -37.31 9.80 36.53
C ASP A 375 -35.87 9.95 37.04
N PHE A 376 -35.70 10.66 38.16
CA PHE A 376 -34.44 11.28 38.57
C PHE A 376 -33.97 10.89 39.99
N GLN A 377 -32.80 11.43 40.35
CA GLN A 377 -32.38 11.86 41.69
C GLN A 377 -31.62 10.91 42.64
N LEU A 378 -30.96 11.58 43.60
CA LEU A 378 -29.99 11.08 44.56
C LEU A 378 -30.61 10.97 45.96
N ASN A 379 -29.95 10.28 46.89
CA ASN A 379 -29.84 10.82 48.25
C ASN A 379 -28.66 10.28 49.08
N MET A 380 -28.34 11.02 50.15
CA MET A 380 -27.27 10.74 51.12
C MET A 380 -27.79 9.99 52.35
N THR A 381 -26.98 9.10 52.95
CA THR A 381 -26.86 8.92 54.42
C THR A 381 -25.72 7.94 54.78
N VAL A 382 -25.26 7.98 56.04
CA VAL A 382 -24.18 7.16 56.60
C VAL A 382 -24.60 6.65 57.98
N PRO A 383 -24.24 5.40 58.36
CA PRO A 383 -23.84 5.15 59.75
C PRO A 383 -22.63 4.18 59.90
N HIS A 384 -21.85 4.37 60.98
CA HIS A 384 -20.91 3.37 61.55
C HIS A 384 -21.60 2.56 62.67
N PRO A 385 -21.20 1.30 62.90
CA PRO A 385 -20.38 0.93 64.08
C PRO A 385 -19.42 -0.26 63.80
N SER A 386 -18.73 -0.90 64.76
CA SER A 386 -17.79 -0.42 65.79
C SER A 386 -17.04 -1.61 66.44
N GLU A 387 -15.71 -1.52 66.61
CA GLU A 387 -14.82 -2.37 67.45
C GLU A 387 -14.69 -3.88 67.07
N ASP A 388 -13.53 -4.54 67.10
CA ASP A 388 -12.13 -4.13 67.42
C ASP A 388 -11.16 -4.73 66.34
N ALA A 389 -9.88 -5.15 66.44
CA ALA A 389 -8.92 -5.37 67.54
C ALA A 389 -7.44 -5.27 67.10
N ARG A 390 -6.53 -5.40 68.09
CA ARG A 390 -5.05 -5.48 67.99
C ARG A 390 -4.54 -6.51 69.02
N PRO A 391 -3.22 -6.85 69.13
CA PRO A 391 -2.02 -6.45 68.38
C PRO A 391 -1.31 -7.68 67.73
N ILE A 392 -0.10 -7.63 67.13
CA ILE A 392 1.26 -7.54 67.74
C ILE A 392 2.31 -7.25 66.65
N GLU A 393 3.42 -6.64 67.04
CA GLU A 393 4.60 -6.33 66.21
C GLU A 393 5.52 -7.54 66.00
N GLN A 394 6.25 -7.57 64.88
CA GLN A 394 7.65 -8.06 64.92
C GLN A 394 8.48 -7.48 63.77
N GLU A 395 9.56 -6.77 64.09
CA GLU A 395 10.63 -6.51 63.15
C GLU A 395 11.40 -7.82 62.87
N GLY A 396 11.77 -8.03 61.61
CA GLY A 396 12.58 -9.16 61.17
C GLY A 396 13.51 -8.75 60.04
N ALA A 397 14.62 -8.11 60.38
CA ALA A 397 15.62 -7.68 59.40
C ALA A 397 16.30 -8.88 58.72
N GLY A 398 15.81 -9.27 57.55
CA GLY A 398 16.31 -10.38 56.73
C GLY A 398 16.75 -9.90 55.35
N THR A 399 18.02 -9.52 55.21
CA THR A 399 18.60 -8.97 53.97
C THR A 399 18.49 -9.97 52.82
N SER A 400 17.58 -9.71 51.87
CA SER A 400 17.38 -10.55 50.69
C SER A 400 17.79 -9.82 49.41
N THR A 401 18.88 -10.28 48.80
CA THR A 401 19.41 -9.78 47.52
C THR A 401 18.48 -10.18 46.37
N SER A 402 17.49 -9.33 46.07
CA SER A 402 16.43 -9.59 45.06
C SER A 402 16.39 -8.57 43.90
N GLY A 403 17.49 -7.84 43.66
CA GLY A 403 17.51 -6.73 42.69
C GLY A 403 17.42 -7.12 41.21
N VAL A 404 17.73 -8.37 40.84
CA VAL A 404 17.95 -8.76 39.42
C VAL A 404 16.78 -9.55 38.81
N ASN A 405 16.10 -10.41 39.57
CA ASN A 405 15.06 -11.31 39.01
C ASN A 405 13.72 -10.62 38.67
N VAL A 406 13.49 -9.39 39.15
CA VAL A 406 12.27 -8.62 38.86
C VAL A 406 12.31 -8.02 37.44
N SER A 407 13.49 -7.71 36.90
CA SER A 407 13.61 -7.15 35.54
C SER A 407 13.37 -8.19 34.44
N SER A 408 13.90 -9.41 34.60
CA SER A 408 13.75 -10.47 33.59
C SER A 408 12.33 -11.01 33.50
N THR A 409 11.60 -11.06 34.61
CA THR A 409 10.19 -11.48 34.67
C THR A 409 9.24 -10.43 34.09
N SER A 410 9.45 -9.14 34.38
CA SER A 410 8.67 -8.05 33.79
C SER A 410 8.87 -7.89 32.28
N ILE A 411 10.11 -8.04 31.77
CA ILE A 411 10.40 -8.08 30.33
C ILE A 411 9.66 -9.22 29.64
N LEU A 412 9.57 -10.40 30.27
CA LEU A 412 8.85 -11.55 29.71
C LEU A 412 7.32 -11.37 29.72
N SER A 413 6.76 -10.66 30.71
CA SER A 413 5.34 -10.26 30.68
C SER A 413 5.06 -9.33 29.49
N GLY A 414 5.82 -8.23 29.37
CA GLY A 414 5.67 -7.27 28.28
C GLY A 414 5.87 -7.89 26.89
N ALA A 415 6.82 -8.81 26.74
CA ALA A 415 7.01 -9.57 25.50
C ALA A 415 5.80 -10.47 25.17
N SER A 416 5.21 -11.13 26.18
CA SER A 416 4.00 -11.93 26.02
C SER A 416 2.79 -11.07 25.63
N GLU A 417 2.62 -9.90 26.25
CA GLU A 417 1.57 -8.93 25.95
C GLU A 417 1.67 -8.39 24.52
N ILE A 418 2.89 -8.06 24.06
CA ILE A 418 3.16 -7.61 22.68
C ILE A 418 2.89 -8.73 21.67
N LEU A 419 3.34 -9.96 21.93
CA LEU A 419 3.07 -11.10 21.05
C LEU A 419 1.57 -11.44 20.99
N ALA A 420 0.85 -11.33 22.11
CA ALA A 420 -0.60 -11.50 22.15
C ALA A 420 -1.34 -10.45 21.29
N LEU A 421 -0.87 -9.20 21.27
CA LEU A 421 -1.37 -8.14 20.38
C LEU A 421 -1.02 -8.43 18.90
N PHE A 422 0.24 -8.79 18.62
CA PHE A 422 0.70 -9.14 17.27
C PHE A 422 -0.05 -10.34 16.69
N ARG A 423 -0.45 -11.32 17.52
CA ARG A 423 -1.32 -12.42 17.12
C ARG A 423 -2.68 -11.96 16.61
N ILE A 424 -3.31 -10.97 17.24
CA ILE A 424 -4.63 -10.45 16.81
C ILE A 424 -4.47 -9.59 15.55
N LEU A 425 -3.49 -8.68 15.52
CA LEU A 425 -3.21 -7.83 14.35
C LEU A 425 -2.81 -8.66 13.13
N GLY A 426 -1.95 -9.66 13.34
CA GLY A 426 -1.47 -10.60 12.33
C GLY A 426 -2.58 -11.45 11.76
N GLU A 427 -3.44 -12.04 12.59
CA GLU A 427 -4.53 -12.88 12.10
C GLU A 427 -5.59 -12.07 11.33
N GLY A 428 -5.93 -10.87 11.80
CA GLY A 428 -6.81 -9.95 11.07
C GLY A 428 -6.23 -9.56 9.71
N TYR A 429 -4.93 -9.23 9.64
CA TYR A 429 -4.26 -8.89 8.38
C TYR A 429 -4.14 -10.09 7.43
N ARG A 430 -3.85 -11.28 7.98
CA ARG A 430 -3.78 -12.55 7.23
C ARG A 430 -5.12 -12.90 6.61
N LEU A 431 -6.21 -12.82 7.38
CA LEU A 431 -7.57 -13.08 6.91
C LEU A 431 -8.02 -12.07 5.86
N GLY A 432 -7.73 -10.77 6.07
CA GLY A 432 -7.95 -9.72 5.07
C GLY A 432 -7.17 -9.98 3.77
N CYS A 433 -5.89 -10.35 3.87
CA CYS A 433 -5.08 -10.77 2.72
C CYS A 433 -5.58 -12.05 2.05
N LEU A 434 -6.34 -12.91 2.75
CA LEU A 434 -7.01 -14.10 2.21
C LEU A 434 -8.44 -13.82 1.72
N TYR A 435 -8.88 -12.55 1.73
CA TYR A 435 -10.24 -12.10 1.40
C TYR A 435 -11.37 -12.67 2.28
N ARG A 436 -11.02 -13.29 3.42
CA ARG A 436 -11.95 -13.73 4.47
C ARG A 436 -12.38 -12.54 5.34
N CYS A 437 -13.17 -11.66 4.72
CA CYS A 437 -13.35 -10.30 5.21
C CYS A 437 -14.15 -10.23 6.52
N GLN A 438 -15.24 -11.00 6.66
CA GLN A 438 -16.02 -11.05 7.90
C GLN A 438 -15.18 -11.57 9.08
N ASP A 439 -14.44 -12.67 8.89
CA ASP A 439 -13.54 -13.21 9.92
C ASP A 439 -12.47 -12.18 10.35
N ALA A 440 -11.94 -11.40 9.39
CA ALA A 440 -10.96 -10.36 9.67
C ALA A 440 -11.55 -9.23 10.55
N LEU A 441 -12.77 -8.76 10.25
CA LEU A 441 -13.48 -7.79 11.09
C LEU A 441 -13.74 -8.34 12.49
N ASP A 442 -14.20 -9.59 12.59
CA ASP A 442 -14.46 -10.25 13.88
C ASP A 442 -13.17 -10.51 14.67
N VAL A 443 -11.99 -10.53 14.04
CA VAL A 443 -10.69 -10.53 14.72
C VAL A 443 -10.28 -9.11 15.14
N TYR A 444 -10.42 -8.10 14.28
CA TYR A 444 -10.12 -6.71 14.65
C TYR A 444 -11.01 -6.19 15.80
N ASN A 445 -12.28 -6.59 15.85
CA ASN A 445 -13.21 -6.24 16.93
C ASN A 445 -12.80 -6.83 18.32
N LYS A 446 -11.83 -7.74 18.38
CA LYS A 446 -11.25 -8.28 19.62
C LYS A 446 -10.06 -7.45 20.14
N LEU A 447 -9.61 -6.43 19.41
CA LEU A 447 -8.53 -5.55 19.85
C LEU A 447 -8.97 -4.63 21.01
N PRO A 448 -8.08 -4.32 21.96
CA PRO A 448 -8.35 -3.26 22.94
C PRO A 448 -8.57 -1.91 22.22
N HIS A 449 -9.55 -1.13 22.68
CA HIS A 449 -9.98 0.16 22.12
C HIS A 449 -8.81 1.09 21.72
N LYS A 450 -7.74 1.16 22.52
CA LYS A 450 -6.54 1.97 22.24
C LYS A 450 -5.79 1.55 20.97
N HIS A 451 -5.82 0.27 20.60
CA HIS A 451 -5.19 -0.25 19.39
C HIS A 451 -6.16 -0.26 18.20
N TYR A 452 -7.45 -0.50 18.46
CA TYR A 452 -8.50 -0.43 17.43
C TYR A 452 -8.53 0.94 16.74
N HIS A 453 -8.51 2.03 17.49
CA HIS A 453 -8.51 3.40 16.95
C HIS A 453 -7.15 3.89 16.42
N THR A 454 -6.21 2.99 16.10
CA THR A 454 -4.98 3.40 15.39
C THR A 454 -5.26 3.53 13.90
N GLY A 455 -4.65 4.54 13.26
CA GLY A 455 -4.86 4.81 11.83
C GLY A 455 -4.54 3.62 10.92
N TRP A 456 -3.56 2.77 11.28
CA TRP A 456 -3.27 1.55 10.55
C TRP A 456 -4.42 0.53 10.64
N VAL A 457 -4.90 0.20 11.84
CA VAL A 457 -6.01 -0.77 12.02
C VAL A 457 -7.28 -0.28 11.31
N LEU A 458 -7.63 1.00 11.47
CA LEU A 458 -8.79 1.60 10.79
C LEU A 458 -8.63 1.58 9.25
N SER A 459 -7.41 1.75 8.73
CA SER A 459 -7.14 1.63 7.29
C SER A 459 -7.25 0.18 6.80
N GLN A 460 -6.81 -0.83 7.58
CA GLN A 460 -7.01 -2.23 7.23
C GLN A 460 -8.49 -2.62 7.28
N ILE A 461 -9.25 -2.13 8.27
CA ILE A 461 -10.72 -2.28 8.34
C ILE A 461 -11.39 -1.65 7.11
N GLY A 462 -10.99 -0.44 6.70
CA GLY A 462 -11.47 0.21 5.47
C GLY A 462 -11.17 -0.59 4.20
N ARG A 463 -9.97 -1.20 4.09
CA ARG A 463 -9.62 -2.13 3.01
C ARG A 463 -10.48 -3.40 3.03
N THR A 464 -10.83 -3.91 4.21
CA THR A 464 -11.72 -5.07 4.37
C THR A 464 -13.15 -4.76 3.94
N TYR A 465 -13.73 -3.62 4.35
CA TYR A 465 -15.05 -3.19 3.85
C TYR A 465 -15.07 -2.93 2.35
N PHE A 466 -14.02 -2.33 1.79
CA PHE A 466 -13.84 -2.18 0.34
C PHE A 466 -13.81 -3.53 -0.38
N ALA A 467 -13.14 -4.55 0.18
CA ALA A 467 -13.11 -5.90 -0.39
C ALA A 467 -14.48 -6.62 -0.33
N MET A 468 -15.36 -6.24 0.61
CA MET A 468 -16.77 -6.68 0.67
C MET A 468 -17.73 -5.83 -0.18
N VAL A 469 -17.23 -4.82 -0.91
CA VAL A 469 -18.05 -3.89 -1.74
C VAL A 469 -18.97 -2.96 -0.90
N ASP A 470 -18.93 -3.02 0.43
CA ASP A 470 -19.65 -2.13 1.35
C ASP A 470 -18.95 -0.76 1.48
N TYR A 471 -18.95 0.02 0.39
CA TYR A 471 -18.22 1.29 0.25
C TYR A 471 -18.58 2.36 1.28
N LEU A 472 -19.78 2.33 1.88
CA LEU A 472 -20.22 3.31 2.88
C LEU A 472 -19.47 3.15 4.20
N GLU A 473 -19.37 1.91 4.70
CA GLU A 473 -18.59 1.61 5.91
C GLU A 473 -17.08 1.78 5.65
N ALA A 474 -16.63 1.58 4.40
CA ALA A 474 -15.26 1.91 4.01
C ALA A 474 -14.97 3.44 4.10
N ASP A 475 -15.86 4.32 3.61
CA ASP A 475 -15.69 5.79 3.77
C ASP A 475 -15.70 6.20 5.26
N HIS A 476 -16.55 5.58 6.07
CA HIS A 476 -16.57 5.80 7.51
C HIS A 476 -15.26 5.35 8.19
N ALA A 477 -14.78 4.13 7.91
CA ALA A 477 -13.54 3.59 8.48
C ALA A 477 -12.30 4.39 8.06
N PHE A 478 -12.18 4.77 6.78
CA PHE A 478 -11.09 5.63 6.31
C PHE A 478 -11.20 7.07 6.82
N GLY A 479 -12.42 7.60 6.98
CA GLY A 479 -12.67 8.87 7.65
C GLY A 479 -12.14 8.88 9.09
N LEU A 480 -12.44 7.83 9.87
CA LEU A 480 -11.88 7.62 11.21
C LEU A 480 -10.35 7.45 11.17
N ALA A 481 -9.80 6.71 10.20
CA ALA A 481 -8.35 6.54 10.05
C ALA A 481 -7.62 7.88 9.81
N ARG A 482 -8.21 8.78 9.00
CA ARG A 482 -7.69 10.13 8.77
C ARG A 482 -7.84 11.04 9.99
N LEU A 483 -8.91 10.91 10.78
CA LEU A 483 -9.03 11.63 12.06
C LEU A 483 -7.99 11.16 13.09
N ALA A 484 -7.67 9.86 13.12
CA ALA A 484 -6.64 9.28 13.99
C ALA A 484 -5.20 9.63 13.54
N SER A 485 -4.96 9.72 12.23
CA SER A 485 -3.64 10.05 11.66
C SER A 485 -3.78 10.88 10.36
N PRO A 486 -3.91 12.22 10.45
CA PRO A 486 -4.17 13.08 9.29
C PRO A 486 -3.08 13.03 8.20
N TYR A 487 -1.81 12.86 8.61
CA TYR A 487 -0.67 12.85 7.70
C TYR A 487 -0.27 11.44 7.23
N SER A 488 -1.11 10.41 7.48
CA SER A 488 -0.86 9.06 7.01
C SER A 488 -1.31 8.89 5.56
N LEU A 489 -0.45 8.26 4.75
CA LEU A 489 -0.73 7.93 3.34
C LEU A 489 -1.13 6.46 3.14
N GLU A 490 -1.14 5.68 4.23
CA GLU A 490 -1.44 4.24 4.24
C GLU A 490 -2.90 3.97 3.84
N GLY A 491 -3.11 3.10 2.86
CA GLY A 491 -4.45 2.76 2.33
C GLY A 491 -5.21 3.90 1.63
N MET A 492 -4.62 5.10 1.49
CA MET A 492 -5.30 6.27 0.91
C MET A 492 -5.51 6.14 -0.61
N ASP A 493 -4.74 5.27 -1.26
CA ASP A 493 -4.98 4.82 -2.63
C ASP A 493 -6.31 4.06 -2.74
N VAL A 494 -6.55 3.08 -1.86
CA VAL A 494 -7.83 2.34 -1.78
C VAL A 494 -8.97 3.27 -1.38
N TYR A 495 -8.76 4.17 -0.41
CA TYR A 495 -9.79 5.15 -0.02
C TYR A 495 -10.20 6.06 -1.20
N SER A 496 -9.25 6.51 -2.02
CA SER A 496 -9.58 7.31 -3.20
C SER A 496 -10.46 6.56 -4.21
N THR A 497 -10.33 5.23 -4.29
CA THR A 497 -11.19 4.37 -5.11
C THR A 497 -12.56 4.12 -4.46
N VAL A 498 -12.65 4.05 -3.13
CA VAL A 498 -13.94 4.06 -2.41
C VAL A 498 -14.74 5.33 -2.77
N LEU A 499 -14.12 6.50 -2.69
CA LEU A 499 -14.76 7.77 -3.05
C LEU A 499 -15.13 7.86 -4.54
N PHE A 500 -14.34 7.24 -5.43
CA PHE A 500 -14.67 7.08 -6.85
C PHE A 500 -15.95 6.25 -7.04
N HIS A 501 -16.09 5.10 -6.36
CA HIS A 501 -17.29 4.27 -6.43
C HIS A 501 -18.53 4.96 -5.83
N LEU A 502 -18.36 5.73 -4.75
CA LEU A 502 -19.43 6.56 -4.15
C LEU A 502 -19.77 7.80 -4.99
N LYS A 503 -18.98 8.12 -6.03
CA LYS A 503 -19.11 9.31 -6.89
C LYS A 503 -19.02 10.64 -6.13
N GLU A 504 -18.19 10.66 -5.10
CA GLU A 504 -18.03 11.79 -4.17
C GLU A 504 -16.97 12.80 -4.67
N ASP A 505 -17.24 13.42 -5.82
CA ASP A 505 -16.38 14.40 -6.53
C ASP A 505 -15.62 15.35 -5.59
N MET A 506 -16.34 15.93 -4.63
CA MET A 506 -15.84 16.96 -3.73
C MET A 506 -14.91 16.40 -2.65
N LYS A 507 -15.28 15.26 -2.02
CA LYS A 507 -14.41 14.58 -1.05
C LYS A 507 -13.11 14.12 -1.72
N LEU A 508 -13.22 13.52 -2.91
CA LEU A 508 -12.08 12.99 -3.66
C LEU A 508 -11.14 14.10 -4.13
N SER A 509 -11.68 15.22 -4.63
CA SER A 509 -10.90 16.40 -5.00
C SER A 509 -10.13 16.98 -3.81
N TYR A 510 -10.77 17.08 -2.65
CA TYR A 510 -10.17 17.56 -1.41
C TYR A 510 -9.05 16.61 -0.93
N LEU A 511 -9.34 15.30 -0.86
CA LEU A 511 -8.38 14.26 -0.48
C LEU A 511 -7.13 14.30 -1.38
N ALA A 512 -7.32 14.34 -2.71
CA ALA A 512 -6.21 14.35 -3.66
C ALA A 512 -5.30 15.58 -3.49
N GLN A 513 -5.87 16.76 -3.22
CA GLN A 513 -5.10 17.97 -2.95
C GLN A 513 -4.35 17.89 -1.61
N GLU A 514 -4.99 17.38 -0.56
CA GLU A 514 -4.39 17.23 0.77
C GLU A 514 -3.20 16.25 0.72
N LEU A 515 -3.38 15.06 0.12
CA LEU A 515 -2.33 14.05 -0.01
C LEU A 515 -1.10 14.58 -0.78
N VAL A 516 -1.31 15.27 -1.90
CA VAL A 516 -0.22 15.89 -2.70
C VAL A 516 0.47 17.04 -1.94
N SER A 517 -0.23 17.70 -1.00
CA SER A 517 0.38 18.71 -0.13
C SER A 517 1.19 18.11 1.02
N THR A 518 0.80 16.93 1.51
CA THR A 518 1.51 16.16 2.56
C THR A 518 2.76 15.47 2.01
N ASP A 519 2.62 14.70 0.93
CA ASP A 519 3.77 14.23 0.14
C ASP A 519 3.45 14.13 -1.36
N ARG A 520 4.39 14.66 -2.15
CA ARG A 520 4.39 14.71 -3.61
C ARG A 520 5.28 13.62 -4.24
N LEU A 521 6.07 12.90 -3.43
CA LEU A 521 6.91 11.77 -3.85
C LEU A 521 6.24 10.41 -3.62
N ALA A 522 5.29 10.31 -2.70
CA ALA A 522 4.44 9.13 -2.53
C ALA A 522 3.59 8.83 -3.79
N PRO A 523 3.51 7.55 -4.24
CA PRO A 523 2.65 7.16 -5.35
C PRO A 523 1.15 7.27 -5.02
N GLN A 524 0.75 7.06 -3.76
CA GLN A 524 -0.65 7.09 -3.31
C GLN A 524 -1.31 8.45 -3.61
N SER A 525 -0.61 9.55 -3.36
CA SER A 525 -1.08 10.92 -3.64
C SER A 525 -1.42 11.14 -5.13
N TRP A 526 -0.59 10.59 -6.03
CA TRP A 526 -0.81 10.68 -7.48
C TRP A 526 -1.90 9.71 -7.97
N CYS A 527 -2.12 8.57 -7.30
CA CYS A 527 -3.27 7.72 -7.57
C CYS A 527 -4.59 8.37 -7.13
N ALA A 528 -4.65 9.02 -5.97
CA ALA A 528 -5.84 9.78 -5.57
C ALA A 528 -6.14 10.92 -6.55
N MET A 529 -5.10 11.61 -7.04
CA MET A 529 -5.24 12.61 -8.11
C MET A 529 -5.72 11.99 -9.43
N GLY A 530 -5.21 10.83 -9.83
CA GLY A 530 -5.66 10.10 -11.02
C GLY A 530 -7.14 9.70 -10.94
N ASN A 531 -7.57 9.12 -9.82
CA ASN A 531 -8.97 8.77 -9.55
C ASN A 531 -9.88 10.00 -9.61
N CYS A 532 -9.43 11.15 -9.11
CA CYS A 532 -10.17 12.42 -9.20
C CYS A 532 -10.45 12.86 -10.65
N TYR A 533 -9.45 12.77 -11.55
CA TYR A 533 -9.64 13.11 -12.96
C TYR A 533 -10.43 12.04 -13.73
N SER A 534 -10.26 10.76 -13.38
CA SER A 534 -11.03 9.64 -13.96
C SER A 534 -12.54 9.79 -13.67
N LEU A 535 -12.90 10.18 -12.45
CA LEU A 535 -14.30 10.44 -12.07
C LEU A 535 -14.92 11.60 -12.86
N GLN A 536 -14.11 12.63 -13.17
CA GLN A 536 -14.49 13.75 -14.05
C GLN A 536 -14.56 13.36 -15.54
N LYS A 537 -14.18 12.10 -15.88
CA LYS A 537 -14.07 11.53 -17.23
C LYS A 537 -12.98 12.18 -18.10
N ASP A 538 -11.94 12.74 -17.47
CA ASP A 538 -10.69 13.17 -18.11
C ASP A 538 -9.64 12.07 -17.98
N HIS A 539 -9.84 11.02 -18.78
CA HIS A 539 -9.00 9.81 -18.79
C HIS A 539 -7.55 10.08 -19.21
N GLU A 540 -7.32 11.12 -20.03
CA GLU A 540 -5.99 11.54 -20.46
C GLU A 540 -5.14 12.12 -19.33
N THR A 541 -5.72 12.96 -18.46
CA THR A 541 -5.01 13.49 -17.29
C THR A 541 -4.96 12.47 -16.15
N ALA A 542 -6.01 11.66 -15.97
CA ALA A 542 -5.99 10.52 -15.05
C ALA A 542 -4.79 9.60 -15.32
N LEU A 543 -4.64 9.16 -16.58
CA LEU A 543 -3.52 8.31 -17.01
C LEU A 543 -2.15 8.98 -16.76
N LYS A 544 -2.00 10.28 -17.02
CA LYS A 544 -0.74 11.02 -16.75
C LYS A 544 -0.39 11.03 -15.25
N ASN A 545 -1.39 11.11 -14.36
CA ASN A 545 -1.20 11.02 -12.91
C ASN A 545 -0.87 9.59 -12.46
N PHE A 546 -1.54 8.56 -12.97
CA PHE A 546 -1.20 7.16 -12.64
C PHE A 546 0.19 6.76 -13.17
N GLN A 547 0.56 7.19 -14.37
CA GLN A 547 1.93 7.05 -14.88
C GLN A 547 2.95 7.77 -13.97
N ARG A 548 2.58 8.90 -13.35
CA ARG A 548 3.43 9.58 -12.38
C ARG A 548 3.60 8.79 -11.08
N ALA A 549 2.55 8.13 -10.58
CA ALA A 549 2.67 7.21 -9.45
C ALA A 549 3.63 6.05 -9.75
N VAL A 550 3.50 5.43 -10.93
CA VAL A 550 4.38 4.34 -11.40
C VAL A 550 5.83 4.81 -11.61
N GLN A 551 6.07 6.05 -12.04
CA GLN A 551 7.42 6.63 -12.12
C GLN A 551 8.07 6.80 -10.74
N LEU A 552 7.29 7.13 -9.71
CA LEU A 552 7.78 7.34 -8.35
C LEU A 552 8.06 6.02 -7.63
N ASN A 553 7.19 5.01 -7.83
CA ASN A 553 7.44 3.65 -7.36
C ASN A 553 7.05 2.62 -8.44
N PRO A 554 8.01 2.11 -9.23
CA PRO A 554 7.75 1.05 -10.22
C PRO A 554 7.22 -0.26 -9.62
N ARG A 555 7.44 -0.48 -8.32
CA ARG A 555 6.99 -1.65 -7.54
C ARG A 555 5.61 -1.42 -6.89
N PHE A 556 4.84 -0.42 -7.33
CA PHE A 556 3.48 -0.15 -6.84
C PHE A 556 2.42 -0.77 -7.77
N ALA A 557 2.03 -2.02 -7.51
CA ALA A 557 1.15 -2.81 -8.39
C ALA A 557 -0.18 -2.11 -8.73
N TYR A 558 -0.82 -1.49 -7.73
CA TYR A 558 -2.13 -0.86 -7.91
C TYR A 558 -2.11 0.32 -8.90
N GLY A 559 -1.02 1.06 -8.99
CA GLY A 559 -0.86 2.13 -9.99
C GLY A 559 -0.80 1.61 -11.44
N HIS A 560 -0.19 0.43 -11.64
CA HIS A 560 -0.24 -0.26 -12.95
C HIS A 560 -1.65 -0.76 -13.27
N THR A 561 -2.39 -1.25 -12.28
CA THR A 561 -3.79 -1.67 -12.43
C THR A 561 -4.69 -0.49 -12.82
N LEU A 562 -4.57 0.66 -12.15
CA LEU A 562 -5.32 1.88 -12.47
C LEU A 562 -4.96 2.43 -13.87
N CYS A 563 -3.67 2.39 -14.27
CA CYS A 563 -3.30 2.66 -15.67
C CYS A 563 -4.05 1.73 -16.65
N GLY A 564 -4.15 0.43 -16.32
CA GLY A 564 -4.89 -0.55 -17.11
C GLY A 564 -6.38 -0.22 -17.25
N HIS A 565 -7.02 0.26 -16.18
CA HIS A 565 -8.42 0.70 -16.22
C HIS A 565 -8.62 1.94 -17.12
N GLU A 566 -7.76 2.95 -17.04
CA GLU A 566 -7.84 4.12 -17.93
C GLU A 566 -7.58 3.77 -19.40
N TYR A 567 -6.62 2.89 -19.70
CA TYR A 567 -6.42 2.41 -21.07
C TYR A 567 -7.66 1.64 -21.59
N VAL A 568 -8.37 0.88 -20.74
CA VAL A 568 -9.66 0.24 -21.10
C VAL A 568 -10.80 1.24 -21.30
N ALA A 569 -10.77 2.40 -20.62
CA ALA A 569 -11.71 3.51 -20.85
C ALA A 569 -11.40 4.29 -22.15
N LEU A 570 -10.11 4.34 -22.55
CA LEU A 570 -9.63 4.90 -23.82
C LEU A 570 -9.66 3.89 -25.00
N GLU A 571 -10.18 2.68 -24.78
CA GLU A 571 -10.24 1.56 -25.75
C GLU A 571 -8.86 1.06 -26.27
N ASP A 572 -7.75 1.46 -25.62
CA ASP A 572 -6.38 1.01 -25.89
C ASP A 572 -6.09 -0.32 -25.16
N PHE A 573 -6.67 -1.40 -25.68
CA PHE A 573 -6.54 -2.73 -25.07
C PHE A 573 -5.09 -3.25 -25.05
N ASP A 574 -4.25 -2.88 -26.02
CA ASP A 574 -2.86 -3.36 -26.09
C ASP A 574 -1.99 -2.78 -24.98
N ASN A 575 -2.13 -1.48 -24.66
CA ASN A 575 -1.40 -0.88 -23.53
C ASN A 575 -2.05 -1.21 -22.18
N ALA A 576 -3.37 -1.46 -22.14
CA ALA A 576 -4.02 -1.99 -20.95
C ALA A 576 -3.50 -3.39 -20.55
N ILE A 577 -3.37 -4.32 -21.51
CA ILE A 577 -2.80 -5.66 -21.26
C ILE A 577 -1.38 -5.56 -20.70
N LYS A 578 -0.52 -4.72 -21.28
CA LYS A 578 0.86 -4.48 -20.79
C LYS A 578 0.87 -3.90 -19.37
N SER A 579 -0.11 -3.07 -19.03
CA SER A 579 -0.25 -2.47 -17.70
C SER A 579 -0.66 -3.52 -16.66
N TYR A 580 -1.69 -4.33 -16.92
CA TYR A 580 -2.07 -5.43 -16.02
C TYR A 580 -0.97 -6.50 -15.90
N GLN A 581 -0.29 -6.86 -16.99
CA GLN A 581 0.90 -7.73 -16.94
C GLN A 581 2.07 -7.12 -16.14
N SER A 582 2.15 -5.79 -16.04
CA SER A 582 3.14 -5.12 -15.19
C SER A 582 2.72 -5.10 -13.72
N ALA A 583 1.42 -4.95 -13.43
CA ALA A 583 0.88 -5.16 -12.08
C ALA A 583 1.16 -6.58 -11.58
N LEU A 584 0.91 -7.60 -12.41
CA LEU A 584 1.10 -9.02 -12.05
C LEU A 584 2.58 -9.42 -11.89
N ARG A 585 3.51 -8.74 -12.56
CA ARG A 585 4.97 -8.92 -12.33
C ARG A 585 5.47 -8.27 -11.03
N VAL A 586 4.68 -7.40 -10.42
CA VAL A 586 4.97 -6.76 -9.12
C VAL A 586 4.25 -7.49 -7.98
N ASP A 587 3.02 -7.90 -8.22
CA ASP A 587 2.22 -8.74 -7.34
C ASP A 587 1.33 -9.70 -8.15
N ALA A 588 1.79 -10.95 -8.29
CA ALA A 588 1.07 -12.02 -8.97
C ALA A 588 -0.28 -12.36 -8.30
N ARG A 589 -0.47 -11.94 -7.04
CA ARG A 589 -1.69 -12.14 -6.25
C ARG A 589 -2.64 -10.92 -6.32
N HIS A 590 -2.38 -9.96 -7.20
CA HIS A 590 -3.24 -8.80 -7.41
C HIS A 590 -4.46 -9.13 -8.29
N TYR A 591 -5.54 -9.65 -7.68
CA TYR A 591 -6.72 -10.15 -8.39
C TYR A 591 -7.37 -9.12 -9.35
N ASN A 592 -7.32 -7.82 -9.05
CA ASN A 592 -7.86 -6.76 -9.92
C ASN A 592 -7.20 -6.75 -11.31
N ALA A 593 -5.91 -7.12 -11.42
CA ALA A 593 -5.22 -7.19 -12.71
C ALA A 593 -5.60 -8.46 -13.50
N TRP A 594 -5.82 -9.60 -12.82
CA TRP A 594 -6.39 -10.79 -13.45
C TRP A 594 -7.82 -10.55 -13.95
N TYR A 595 -8.65 -9.90 -13.13
CA TYR A 595 -9.99 -9.44 -13.50
C TYR A 595 -9.96 -8.47 -14.69
N GLY A 596 -9.06 -7.49 -14.67
CA GLY A 596 -8.85 -6.53 -15.78
C GLY A 596 -8.45 -7.21 -17.09
N LEU A 597 -7.55 -8.20 -17.07
CA LEU A 597 -7.23 -9.01 -18.24
C LEU A 597 -8.45 -9.81 -18.73
N GLY A 598 -9.16 -10.50 -17.83
CA GLY A 598 -10.37 -11.23 -18.17
C GLY A 598 -11.41 -10.34 -18.85
N MET A 599 -11.65 -9.14 -18.32
CA MET A 599 -12.56 -8.15 -18.91
C MET A 599 -12.14 -7.67 -20.31
N ILE A 600 -10.83 -7.54 -20.59
CA ILE A 600 -10.35 -7.23 -21.95
C ILE A 600 -10.62 -8.41 -22.89
N TYR A 601 -10.29 -9.64 -22.48
CA TYR A 601 -10.49 -10.81 -23.34
C TYR A 601 -11.98 -11.10 -23.58
N LEU A 602 -12.86 -10.83 -22.60
CA LEU A 602 -14.32 -10.85 -22.78
C LEU A 602 -14.77 -9.85 -23.86
N ARG A 603 -14.28 -8.60 -23.82
CA ARG A 603 -14.58 -7.58 -24.84
C ARG A 603 -13.97 -7.86 -26.22
N GLN A 604 -12.92 -8.68 -26.27
CA GLN A 604 -12.30 -9.16 -27.52
C GLN A 604 -12.90 -10.49 -28.00
N GLU A 605 -13.99 -10.98 -27.39
CA GLU A 605 -14.66 -12.26 -27.69
C GLU A 605 -13.74 -13.50 -27.56
N LYS A 606 -12.62 -13.35 -26.86
CA LYS A 606 -11.62 -14.41 -26.58
C LYS A 606 -12.00 -15.14 -25.31
N PHE A 607 -13.18 -15.77 -25.33
CA PHE A 607 -13.85 -16.29 -24.14
C PHE A 607 -13.02 -17.35 -23.38
N GLU A 608 -12.22 -18.18 -24.06
CA GLU A 608 -11.32 -19.16 -23.42
C GLU A 608 -10.26 -18.49 -22.52
N PHE A 609 -9.62 -17.42 -23.01
CA PHE A 609 -8.65 -16.63 -22.24
C PHE A 609 -9.35 -15.88 -21.10
N SER A 610 -10.56 -15.38 -21.35
CA SER A 610 -11.40 -14.76 -20.32
C SER A 610 -11.75 -15.73 -19.19
N GLU A 611 -12.14 -16.96 -19.52
CA GLU A 611 -12.46 -18.05 -18.58
C GLU A 611 -11.24 -18.37 -17.70
N HIS A 612 -10.06 -18.54 -18.32
CA HIS A 612 -8.81 -18.76 -17.59
C HIS A 612 -8.49 -17.63 -16.62
N HIS A 613 -8.49 -16.37 -17.07
CA HIS A 613 -8.12 -15.23 -16.24
C HIS A 613 -9.12 -14.95 -15.10
N PHE A 614 -10.42 -15.19 -15.31
CA PHE A 614 -11.40 -15.11 -14.22
C PHE A 614 -11.25 -16.26 -13.21
N ARG A 615 -10.92 -17.48 -13.62
CA ARG A 615 -10.58 -18.55 -12.65
C ARG A 615 -9.30 -18.23 -11.85
N MET A 616 -8.29 -17.60 -12.46
CA MET A 616 -7.10 -17.13 -11.75
C MET A 616 -7.44 -16.03 -10.72
N ALA A 617 -8.34 -15.10 -11.04
CA ALA A 617 -8.82 -14.09 -10.11
C ALA A 617 -9.63 -14.70 -8.94
N LEU A 618 -10.53 -15.64 -9.24
CA LEU A 618 -11.37 -16.36 -8.27
C LEU A 618 -10.54 -17.27 -7.35
N GLY A 619 -9.43 -17.82 -7.84
CA GLY A 619 -8.46 -18.56 -7.02
C GLY A 619 -7.74 -17.71 -5.97
N ILE A 620 -7.81 -16.37 -6.08
CA ILE A 620 -7.24 -15.41 -5.13
C ILE A 620 -8.31 -14.87 -4.19
N ASN A 621 -9.42 -14.36 -4.74
CA ASN A 621 -10.57 -13.86 -4.00
C ASN A 621 -11.76 -14.77 -4.30
N ARG A 622 -11.97 -15.77 -3.43
CA ARG A 622 -12.88 -16.90 -3.66
C ARG A 622 -14.36 -16.56 -3.56
N ASP A 623 -14.70 -15.53 -2.79
CA ASP A 623 -16.09 -15.22 -2.42
C ASP A 623 -16.63 -14.02 -3.21
N SER A 624 -15.89 -13.55 -4.21
CA SER A 624 -16.26 -12.40 -5.03
C SER A 624 -17.37 -12.73 -6.04
N SER A 625 -18.61 -12.50 -5.64
CA SER A 625 -19.82 -12.60 -6.47
C SER A 625 -19.68 -11.90 -7.84
N VAL A 626 -18.99 -10.75 -7.89
CA VAL A 626 -18.71 -10.02 -9.14
C VAL A 626 -17.82 -10.82 -10.10
N ILE A 627 -16.77 -11.48 -9.60
CA ILE A 627 -15.85 -12.28 -10.45
C ILE A 627 -16.56 -13.55 -10.93
N MET A 628 -17.34 -14.21 -10.06
CA MET A 628 -18.19 -15.35 -10.45
C MET A 628 -19.19 -14.97 -11.55
N SER A 629 -19.84 -13.81 -11.44
CA SER A 629 -20.77 -13.27 -12.45
C SER A 629 -20.12 -13.19 -13.84
N TYR A 630 -18.93 -12.58 -13.95
CA TYR A 630 -18.23 -12.49 -15.23
C TYR A 630 -17.63 -13.83 -15.70
N LEU A 631 -17.27 -14.75 -14.79
CA LEU A 631 -16.89 -16.12 -15.13
C LEU A 631 -18.08 -16.89 -15.75
N GLY A 632 -19.25 -16.88 -15.12
CA GLY A 632 -20.46 -17.51 -15.66
C GLY A 632 -20.89 -16.88 -17.00
N THR A 633 -20.70 -15.57 -17.16
CA THR A 633 -20.89 -14.89 -18.46
C THR A 633 -19.95 -15.42 -19.55
N ALA A 634 -18.67 -15.68 -19.22
CA ALA A 634 -17.71 -16.26 -20.16
C ALA A 634 -18.01 -17.74 -20.48
N LEU A 635 -18.40 -18.53 -19.47
CA LEU A 635 -18.83 -19.93 -19.61
C LEU A 635 -20.06 -20.05 -20.52
N HIS A 636 -21.06 -19.19 -20.33
CA HIS A 636 -22.24 -19.10 -21.19
C HIS A 636 -21.87 -18.75 -22.65
N ALA A 637 -20.96 -17.80 -22.87
CA ALA A 637 -20.46 -17.49 -24.22
C ALA A 637 -19.73 -18.67 -24.89
N LEU A 638 -19.11 -19.54 -24.09
CA LEU A 638 -18.53 -20.83 -24.52
C LEU A 638 -19.55 -21.98 -24.59
N LYS A 639 -20.85 -21.68 -24.45
CA LYS A 639 -21.99 -22.62 -24.43
C LYS A 639 -21.98 -23.65 -23.29
N LYS A 640 -21.13 -23.46 -22.27
CA LYS A 640 -21.07 -24.26 -21.03
C LYS A 640 -22.16 -23.79 -20.05
N ASN A 641 -23.41 -23.89 -20.49
CA ASN A 641 -24.54 -23.27 -19.78
C ASN A 641 -24.79 -23.88 -18.39
N GLU A 642 -24.52 -25.18 -18.21
CA GLU A 642 -24.66 -25.88 -16.93
C GLU A 642 -23.64 -25.37 -15.89
N GLU A 643 -22.33 -25.39 -16.23
CA GLU A 643 -21.26 -24.76 -15.40
C GLU A 643 -21.59 -23.28 -15.10
N ALA A 644 -22.14 -22.56 -16.08
CA ALA A 644 -22.50 -21.15 -15.91
C ALA A 644 -23.62 -20.93 -14.89
N LEU A 645 -24.63 -21.81 -14.83
CA LEU A 645 -25.70 -21.72 -13.84
C LEU A 645 -25.21 -22.07 -12.43
N GLU A 646 -24.38 -23.11 -12.27
CA GLU A 646 -23.76 -23.47 -10.98
C GLU A 646 -22.94 -22.29 -10.41
N VAL A 647 -22.10 -21.67 -11.24
CA VAL A 647 -21.29 -20.50 -10.84
C VAL A 647 -22.16 -19.28 -10.50
N MET A 648 -23.31 -19.12 -11.15
CA MET A 648 -24.27 -18.05 -10.80
C MET A 648 -24.97 -18.31 -9.46
N GLU A 649 -25.31 -19.56 -9.14
CA GLU A 649 -25.91 -19.89 -7.84
C GLU A 649 -24.91 -19.68 -6.69
N LEU A 650 -23.64 -20.06 -6.89
CA LEU A 650 -22.57 -19.72 -5.95
C LEU A 650 -22.41 -18.20 -5.76
N ALA A 651 -22.55 -17.42 -6.84
CA ALA A 651 -22.47 -15.95 -6.79
C ALA A 651 -23.63 -15.30 -6.00
N ILE A 652 -24.84 -15.86 -6.09
CA ILE A 652 -26.03 -15.42 -5.33
C ILE A 652 -25.90 -15.83 -3.85
N VAL A 653 -25.34 -17.00 -3.56
CA VAL A 653 -25.07 -17.44 -2.18
C VAL A 653 -23.99 -16.57 -1.51
N ALA A 654 -22.95 -16.19 -2.27
CA ALA A 654 -21.85 -15.36 -1.79
C ALA A 654 -22.27 -13.90 -1.51
N ASP A 655 -23.06 -13.28 -2.39
CA ASP A 655 -23.67 -11.97 -2.12
C ASP A 655 -25.14 -11.90 -2.57
N LYS A 656 -26.03 -11.88 -1.58
CA LYS A 656 -27.49 -11.76 -1.74
C LYS A 656 -27.96 -10.32 -1.94
N LYS A 657 -27.10 -9.31 -1.71
CA LYS A 657 -27.42 -7.90 -2.00
C LYS A 657 -27.26 -7.58 -3.49
N SER A 658 -26.41 -8.32 -4.20
CA SER A 658 -26.03 -8.00 -5.58
C SER A 658 -27.12 -8.42 -6.60
N PRO A 659 -27.65 -7.49 -7.41
CA PRO A 659 -28.61 -7.81 -8.47
C PRO A 659 -27.95 -8.43 -9.73
N LEU A 660 -26.63 -8.27 -9.88
CA LEU A 660 -25.89 -8.67 -11.09
C LEU A 660 -25.94 -10.19 -11.37
N PRO A 661 -25.66 -11.09 -10.39
CA PRO A 661 -25.71 -12.53 -10.62
C PRO A 661 -27.11 -13.02 -11.01
N MET A 662 -28.15 -12.56 -10.30
CA MET A 662 -29.54 -12.95 -10.57
C MET A 662 -29.96 -12.52 -11.98
N TYR A 663 -29.62 -11.29 -12.39
CA TYR A 663 -29.90 -10.80 -13.73
C TYR A 663 -29.16 -11.63 -14.80
N GLN A 664 -27.90 -12.01 -14.55
CA GLN A 664 -27.15 -12.84 -15.50
C GLN A 664 -27.65 -14.28 -15.56
N LYS A 665 -28.01 -14.90 -14.41
CA LYS A 665 -28.70 -16.20 -14.34
C LYS A 665 -29.98 -16.19 -15.18
N ALA A 666 -30.81 -15.16 -15.04
CA ALA A 666 -32.03 -15.01 -15.84
C ALA A 666 -31.75 -14.91 -17.35
N ASN A 667 -30.72 -14.16 -17.77
CA ASN A 667 -30.33 -14.11 -19.20
C ASN A 667 -29.86 -15.47 -19.73
N ILE A 668 -29.11 -16.25 -18.93
CA ILE A 668 -28.68 -17.60 -19.29
C ILE A 668 -29.90 -18.52 -19.45
N LEU A 669 -30.85 -18.50 -18.50
CA LEU A 669 -32.09 -19.29 -18.59
C LEU A 669 -32.95 -18.90 -19.81
N VAL A 670 -33.02 -17.61 -20.18
CA VAL A 670 -33.68 -17.14 -21.40
C VAL A 670 -32.97 -17.61 -22.68
N SER A 671 -31.64 -17.77 -22.65
CA SER A 671 -30.88 -18.36 -23.77
C SER A 671 -31.09 -19.86 -23.93
N MET A 672 -31.47 -20.54 -22.84
CA MET A 672 -31.82 -21.96 -22.77
C MET A 672 -33.33 -22.22 -22.96
N GLU A 673 -34.11 -21.18 -23.29
CA GLU A 673 -35.57 -21.24 -23.45
C GLU A 673 -36.35 -21.68 -22.20
N SER A 674 -35.70 -21.70 -21.03
CA SER A 674 -36.29 -22.05 -19.74
C SER A 674 -37.06 -20.86 -19.15
N PHE A 675 -38.13 -20.48 -19.84
CA PHE A 675 -38.85 -19.23 -19.59
C PHE A 675 -39.56 -19.16 -18.23
N ASP A 676 -40.02 -20.29 -17.68
CA ASP A 676 -40.66 -20.34 -16.37
C ASP A 676 -39.65 -20.06 -15.24
N ALA A 677 -38.55 -20.82 -15.17
CA ALA A 677 -37.46 -20.58 -14.21
C ALA A 677 -36.80 -19.19 -14.38
N ALA A 678 -36.73 -18.68 -15.61
CA ALA A 678 -36.26 -17.32 -15.86
C ALA A 678 -37.20 -16.26 -15.26
N LEU A 679 -38.52 -16.48 -15.27
CA LEU A 679 -39.48 -15.58 -14.65
C LEU A 679 -39.41 -15.64 -13.12
N GLU A 680 -39.27 -16.83 -12.52
CA GLU A 680 -39.09 -17.00 -11.07
C GLU A 680 -37.90 -16.18 -10.55
N VAL A 681 -36.71 -16.33 -11.17
CA VAL A 681 -35.50 -15.56 -10.80
C VAL A 681 -35.69 -14.04 -11.02
N LEU A 682 -36.47 -13.63 -12.02
CA LEU A 682 -36.79 -12.21 -12.24
C LEU A 682 -37.82 -11.66 -11.25
N GLU A 683 -38.76 -12.48 -10.78
CA GLU A 683 -39.72 -12.10 -9.74
C GLU A 683 -39.04 -11.95 -8.37
N GLU A 684 -38.06 -12.79 -8.03
CA GLU A 684 -37.17 -12.61 -6.88
C GLU A 684 -36.32 -11.33 -7.03
N LEU A 685 -35.67 -11.14 -8.18
CA LEU A 685 -34.84 -9.96 -8.44
C LEU A 685 -35.64 -8.65 -8.40
N LYS A 686 -36.91 -8.68 -8.80
CA LYS A 686 -37.85 -7.54 -8.70
C LYS A 686 -38.07 -7.08 -7.25
N GLU A 687 -38.05 -7.99 -6.27
CA GLU A 687 -38.13 -7.61 -4.84
C GLU A 687 -36.82 -6.96 -4.34
N HIS A 688 -35.67 -7.43 -4.83
CA HIS A 688 -34.34 -6.90 -4.45
C HIS A 688 -34.03 -5.55 -5.15
N ALA A 689 -34.44 -5.38 -6.40
CA ALA A 689 -34.10 -4.24 -7.25
C ALA A 689 -35.31 -3.66 -8.03
N PRO A 690 -36.41 -3.23 -7.35
CA PRO A 690 -37.67 -2.81 -7.99
C PRO A 690 -37.60 -1.53 -8.84
N ARG A 691 -36.42 -0.89 -8.94
CA ARG A 691 -36.20 0.31 -9.77
C ARG A 691 -35.42 0.02 -11.05
N GLU A 692 -34.98 -1.22 -11.27
CA GLU A 692 -34.09 -1.55 -12.39
C GLU A 692 -34.89 -1.86 -13.67
N SER A 693 -34.84 -0.93 -14.62
CA SER A 693 -35.56 -1.00 -15.90
C SER A 693 -35.21 -2.26 -16.71
N SER A 694 -33.95 -2.74 -16.64
CA SER A 694 -33.51 -3.89 -17.41
C SER A 694 -34.22 -5.20 -17.01
N VAL A 695 -34.65 -5.33 -15.75
CA VAL A 695 -35.42 -6.49 -15.24
C VAL A 695 -36.77 -6.58 -15.98
N TYR A 696 -37.53 -5.50 -15.96
CA TYR A 696 -38.85 -5.43 -16.63
C TYR A 696 -38.73 -5.57 -18.16
N ALA A 697 -37.67 -5.02 -18.77
CA ALA A 697 -37.39 -5.20 -20.19
C ALA A 697 -37.08 -6.67 -20.56
N LEU A 698 -36.46 -7.45 -19.66
CA LEU A 698 -36.23 -8.87 -19.86
C LEU A 698 -37.52 -9.69 -19.66
N MET A 699 -38.31 -9.40 -18.63
CA MET A 699 -39.65 -10.01 -18.43
C MET A 699 -40.55 -9.78 -19.66
N GLY A 700 -40.59 -8.56 -20.20
CA GLY A 700 -41.35 -8.23 -21.41
C GLY A 700 -40.90 -9.06 -22.63
N ARG A 701 -39.60 -9.29 -22.79
CA ARG A 701 -39.04 -10.15 -23.85
C ARG A 701 -39.44 -11.62 -23.68
N ILE A 702 -39.47 -12.13 -22.44
CA ILE A 702 -39.96 -13.49 -22.15
C ILE A 702 -41.44 -13.62 -22.51
N TYR A 703 -42.28 -12.68 -22.07
CA TYR A 703 -43.71 -12.71 -22.41
C TYR A 703 -43.97 -12.55 -23.91
N LYS A 704 -43.13 -11.80 -24.67
CA LYS A 704 -43.19 -11.79 -26.14
C LYS A 704 -42.98 -13.19 -26.71
N ARG A 705 -41.89 -13.87 -26.32
CA ARG A 705 -41.56 -15.24 -26.77
C ARG A 705 -42.62 -16.29 -26.39
N ARG A 706 -43.39 -16.05 -25.32
CA ARG A 706 -44.55 -16.89 -24.94
C ARG A 706 -45.88 -16.46 -25.57
N ASN A 707 -45.86 -15.54 -26.55
CA ASN A 707 -47.04 -14.96 -27.22
C ASN A 707 -48.05 -14.29 -26.26
N MET A 708 -47.61 -13.89 -25.05
CA MET A 708 -48.44 -13.22 -24.04
C MET A 708 -48.38 -11.69 -24.19
N TYR A 709 -48.85 -11.20 -25.34
CA TYR A 709 -48.63 -9.81 -25.77
C TYR A 709 -49.12 -8.75 -24.77
N ASP A 710 -50.25 -8.97 -24.09
CA ASP A 710 -50.77 -8.04 -23.07
C ASP A 710 -49.79 -7.85 -21.90
N LYS A 711 -49.24 -8.96 -21.39
CA LYS A 711 -48.22 -8.92 -20.33
C LYS A 711 -46.91 -8.32 -20.84
N ALA A 712 -46.49 -8.69 -22.04
CA ALA A 712 -45.28 -8.14 -22.65
C ALA A 712 -45.36 -6.61 -22.78
N MET A 713 -46.49 -6.08 -23.28
CA MET A 713 -46.73 -4.65 -23.40
C MET A 713 -46.76 -3.93 -22.03
N LEU A 714 -47.38 -4.54 -21.01
CA LEU A 714 -47.36 -4.02 -19.63
C LEU A 714 -45.93 -3.90 -19.09
N HIS A 715 -45.13 -4.97 -19.16
CA HIS A 715 -43.76 -4.96 -18.64
C HIS A 715 -42.82 -4.05 -19.45
N PHE A 716 -42.99 -3.92 -20.77
CA PHE A 716 -42.27 -2.93 -21.56
C PHE A 716 -42.67 -1.48 -21.24
N GLY A 717 -43.94 -1.23 -20.90
CA GLY A 717 -44.41 0.07 -20.40
C GLY A 717 -43.70 0.46 -19.10
N VAL A 718 -43.77 -0.41 -18.09
CA VAL A 718 -43.09 -0.21 -16.79
C VAL A 718 -41.57 -0.03 -16.97
N ALA A 719 -40.94 -0.77 -17.88
CA ALA A 719 -39.53 -0.60 -18.20
C ALA A 719 -39.22 0.82 -18.70
N LEU A 720 -40.06 1.40 -19.58
CA LEU A 720 -39.90 2.75 -20.09
C LEU A 720 -40.16 3.83 -19.02
N ASP A 721 -41.15 3.63 -18.14
CA ASP A 721 -41.48 4.55 -17.04
C ASP A 721 -40.32 4.68 -16.03
N LEU A 722 -39.56 3.59 -15.83
CA LEU A 722 -38.33 3.57 -15.03
C LEU A 722 -37.12 4.28 -15.67
N LYS A 723 -37.31 4.94 -16.83
CA LYS A 723 -36.31 5.76 -17.55
C LYS A 723 -35.00 5.00 -17.88
N PRO A 724 -35.05 4.03 -18.82
CA PRO A 724 -33.87 3.29 -19.25
C PRO A 724 -32.80 4.18 -19.90
N SER A 725 -31.60 3.64 -20.10
CA SER A 725 -30.60 4.23 -20.99
C SER A 725 -31.19 4.50 -22.39
N ALA A 726 -30.71 5.53 -23.09
CA ALA A 726 -31.16 5.87 -24.43
C ALA A 726 -31.00 4.71 -25.44
N THR A 727 -30.00 3.84 -25.23
CA THR A 727 -29.84 2.57 -25.98
C THR A 727 -31.02 1.63 -25.73
N ASP A 728 -31.43 1.52 -24.49
CA ASP A 728 -32.31 0.46 -24.03
C ASP A 728 -33.76 0.86 -24.32
N VAL A 729 -34.10 2.15 -24.16
CA VAL A 729 -35.31 2.79 -24.71
C VAL A 729 -35.50 2.44 -26.18
N ALA A 730 -34.45 2.51 -27.01
CA ALA A 730 -34.54 2.16 -28.42
C ALA A 730 -34.80 0.65 -28.63
N THR A 731 -34.13 -0.22 -27.87
CA THR A 731 -34.40 -1.68 -27.95
C THR A 731 -35.78 -2.08 -27.45
N ILE A 732 -36.31 -1.40 -26.42
CA ILE A 732 -37.66 -1.66 -25.88
C ILE A 732 -38.72 -1.17 -26.87
N LYS A 733 -38.56 0.03 -27.45
CA LYS A 733 -39.45 0.52 -28.51
C LYS A 733 -39.48 -0.39 -29.73
N ALA A 734 -38.31 -0.83 -30.21
CA ALA A 734 -38.24 -1.80 -31.30
C ALA A 734 -38.92 -3.14 -30.95
N ALA A 735 -38.86 -3.59 -29.69
CA ALA A 735 -39.57 -4.79 -29.23
C ALA A 735 -41.10 -4.60 -29.13
N ILE A 736 -41.58 -3.39 -28.80
CA ILE A 736 -43.01 -3.03 -28.83
C ILE A 736 -43.51 -2.91 -30.28
N GLU A 737 -42.73 -2.30 -31.17
CA GLU A 737 -43.06 -2.17 -32.60
C GLU A 737 -43.14 -3.55 -33.28
N LYS A 738 -42.24 -4.46 -32.91
CA LYS A 738 -42.24 -5.87 -33.37
C LYS A 738 -43.12 -6.81 -32.53
N LEU A 739 -43.97 -6.32 -31.62
CA LEU A 739 -44.67 -7.17 -30.65
C LEU A 739 -45.53 -8.27 -31.31
N HIS A 740 -46.16 -7.94 -32.44
CA HIS A 740 -47.03 -8.85 -33.22
C HIS A 740 -46.34 -9.51 -34.43
N VAL A 741 -45.02 -9.35 -34.57
CA VAL A 741 -44.24 -9.99 -35.66
C VAL A 741 -43.66 -11.31 -35.14
N PRO A 742 -43.93 -12.46 -35.80
CA PRO A 742 -43.33 -13.75 -35.43
C PRO A 742 -41.81 -13.71 -35.50
N ASP A 743 -41.15 -14.32 -34.51
CA ASP A 743 -39.67 -14.36 -34.42
C ASP A 743 -39.03 -15.19 -35.55
N GLU A 744 -39.80 -16.06 -36.24
CA GLU A 744 -39.36 -16.92 -37.37
C GLU A 744 -38.76 -16.15 -38.57
N LEU A 745 -38.95 -14.82 -38.64
CA LEU A 745 -38.38 -13.95 -39.67
C LEU A 745 -37.12 -13.18 -39.23
N GLU A 746 -36.62 -13.38 -38.01
CA GLU A 746 -35.43 -12.65 -37.49
C GLU A 746 -34.09 -13.39 -37.70
N ASP A 747 -34.09 -14.70 -37.96
CA ASP A 747 -32.86 -15.51 -38.09
C ASP A 747 -32.31 -15.64 -39.53
N GLU A 748 -33.06 -15.20 -40.56
CA GLU A 748 -32.59 -15.15 -41.96
C GLU A 748 -31.96 -13.80 -42.37
N LEU A 749 -31.67 -12.89 -41.41
CA LEU A 749 -31.11 -11.53 -41.62
C LEU A 749 -30.08 -11.12 -40.55
#